data_AF-A0AAE1E407-F1
#
_entry.id   AF-A0AAE1E407-F1
#
_cell.length_a   1.000
_cell.length_b   1.000
_cell.length_c   1.000
_cell.angle_alpha   90.00
_cell.angle_beta   90.00
_cell.angle_gamma   90.00
#
_symmetry.space_group_name_H-M   'P 1'
#
loop_
_entity.id
_entity.type
_entity.pdbx_description
1 polymer ?
#
loop_
_entity_poly.entity_id
_entity_poly.type
_entity_poly.pdbx_seq_one_letter_code
_entity_poly.pdbx_strand_id
1 'polypeptide(L)'
;MAVQATFQSMGLRVEKAVAAHLLLENTHESNLVSDIARVDYLAGNLGRTHLRPLEGLSTFVDDVYVFGYLRREDCVVRGGSLSCTTGEGGAAKNTIHRIANAVYESVGKAPDGSTRGHIQTNLVHTVAVRERTEGSAIRETIARIEFDTQEKALGKWRELYPGDEPAGLFVAKVDVSEIPMGELQASLPAFERHLLPYGYGLYSIDYTRDFSGVLDRETLVEHLCAFEGFREQGDLADAMRAGTPTILENTDSVGNHVCTWVCTSEGGYTVRTKIYNKVVSNFEAGEVREPIGGHLADYVDCPNQHLRQTFLHPDVQARGCTRIEISLYACSGWDLSAETAIEVVEEALALVSPQDLPEEEGLFVVQPPAKQWENLAACLDRCLVLADRPQGTIFVAWYAHTTTGRVSGVRVRPTKANADASWERAVEWAAADFGFRACPIFRVDILAADEEGVELGPLRCYTKDADAGTILAASKRPTQLHPDGPNPETLLPSSAAVSWVWRTAKCHAVGKDFSAFHLHEVPEIAEGRTISTLSTRNREKRLQEIRDAASAEDWRRCAWKWLEAERQLHEEEQRRRAEELDRIAQLVAAGRQFAEKSRETAIDVGTALGVGGTGKVADLAAGRKWVVLGFRRAAQQGADAQQGANAQQEADAQPWRKNPRVVLRGAVDPDTVVVWATKGLGAILDGCADLFESKTDNRHGRTTYWLPPAGRFARLEIEIEPTRVFQSRDGRQISWNPIRVVVAPDPQRLAALQALAEKEQEYKEAKQRAILLEAPAPKPMDTTKAIDLPPGEYICRRYASTTFRGAPRTLLFLVPTGENGEPTTDIETPTYGHFLEKEVGTLGGVEALRKARAPLLCNLGAERTTPQKKKDRLASVAVA
;
A
#
# COMPACT_ATOMS: atom_id res chain seq x y z
N MET A 1 -10.02 22.30 19.78
CA MET A 1 -10.63 21.90 18.49
C MET A 1 -11.50 20.64 18.54
N ALA A 2 -11.39 19.72 19.50
CA ALA A 2 -12.23 18.51 19.53
C ALA A 2 -13.71 18.74 19.93
N VAL A 3 -14.03 19.72 20.78
CA VAL A 3 -15.39 19.91 21.31
C VAL A 3 -16.30 20.76 20.39
N GLN A 4 -15.70 21.64 19.58
CA GLN A 4 -16.44 22.46 18.61
C GLN A 4 -16.80 21.65 17.35
N ALA A 5 -16.00 20.63 17.03
CA ALA A 5 -16.28 19.63 15.99
C ALA A 5 -17.49 18.75 16.34
N THR A 6 -17.70 18.43 17.62
CA THR A 6 -18.85 17.61 18.07
C THR A 6 -20.18 18.36 17.98
N PHE A 7 -20.23 19.66 18.30
CA PHE A 7 -21.48 20.43 18.26
C PHE A 7 -21.89 20.87 16.85
N GLN A 8 -20.92 21.14 15.96
CA GLN A 8 -21.20 21.53 14.58
C GLN A 8 -21.59 20.34 13.68
N SER A 9 -21.07 19.13 13.93
CA SER A 9 -21.48 17.92 13.20
C SER A 9 -22.93 17.48 13.50
N MET A 10 -23.53 17.98 14.59
CA MET A 10 -24.89 17.64 15.03
C MET A 10 -25.97 18.68 14.68
N GLY A 11 -25.62 19.80 14.04
CA GLY A 11 -26.59 20.75 13.44
C GLY A 11 -27.43 21.61 14.42
N LEU A 12 -26.95 21.88 15.64
CA LEU A 12 -27.72 22.59 16.68
C LEU A 12 -27.40 24.10 16.77
N ARG A 13 -28.43 24.95 17.00
CA ARG A 13 -28.30 26.40 17.28
C ARG A 13 -28.01 26.65 18.77
N VAL A 14 -27.24 27.69 19.09
CA VAL A 14 -26.68 27.99 20.43
C VAL A 14 -27.74 28.00 21.56
N GLU A 15 -28.92 28.59 21.36
CA GLU A 15 -30.02 28.59 22.35
C GLU A 15 -30.68 27.21 22.57
N LYS A 16 -30.57 26.29 21.60
CA LYS A 16 -31.12 24.92 21.67
C LYS A 16 -30.11 23.90 22.20
N ALA A 17 -28.86 24.32 22.43
CA ALA A 17 -27.75 23.43 22.79
C ALA A 17 -27.48 23.38 24.29
N VAL A 18 -27.96 24.36 25.07
CA VAL A 18 -27.76 24.42 26.53
C VAL A 18 -28.31 23.17 27.21
N ALA A 19 -29.53 22.76 26.87
CA ALA A 19 -30.14 21.60 27.48
C ALA A 19 -29.43 20.29 27.14
N ALA A 20 -29.08 20.09 25.86
CA ALA A 20 -28.33 18.91 25.43
C ALA A 20 -26.92 18.85 26.06
N HIS A 21 -26.26 20.00 26.22
CA HIS A 21 -24.95 20.08 26.85
C HIS A 21 -25.03 19.74 28.33
N LEU A 22 -25.98 20.35 29.07
CA LEU A 22 -26.16 20.06 30.49
C LEU A 22 -26.49 18.59 30.73
N LEU A 23 -27.30 17.96 29.87
CA LEU A 23 -27.56 16.51 29.98
C LEU A 23 -26.28 15.67 29.92
N LEU A 24 -25.34 16.00 29.03
CA LEU A 24 -24.10 15.26 28.84
C LEU A 24 -23.00 15.63 29.86
N GLU A 25 -22.84 16.93 30.17
CA GLU A 25 -21.87 17.43 31.16
C GLU A 25 -22.19 16.88 32.56
N ASN A 26 -23.48 16.78 32.90
CA ASN A 26 -23.90 16.19 34.16
C ASN A 26 -23.72 14.66 34.20
N THR A 27 -23.38 14.00 33.09
CA THR A 27 -22.88 12.61 33.12
C THR A 27 -21.42 12.56 33.59
N HIS A 28 -20.59 13.54 33.20
CA HIS A 28 -19.15 13.55 33.47
C HIS A 28 -18.75 14.22 34.80
N GLU A 29 -19.28 15.41 35.08
CA GLU A 29 -18.77 16.27 36.17
C GLU A 29 -19.62 16.17 37.44
N SER A 30 -20.94 16.11 37.27
CA SER A 30 -21.91 16.13 38.38
C SER A 30 -22.50 14.77 38.68
N ASN A 31 -22.29 13.80 37.79
CA ASN A 31 -22.79 12.44 37.87
C ASN A 31 -24.30 12.41 38.21
N LEU A 32 -25.14 13.22 37.58
CA LEU A 32 -26.60 13.26 37.80
C LEU A 32 -27.38 12.31 36.87
N VAL A 33 -26.72 11.75 35.86
CA VAL A 33 -27.25 10.73 34.95
C VAL A 33 -26.36 9.49 35.03
N SER A 34 -26.97 8.30 34.99
CA SER A 34 -26.23 7.03 34.96
C SER A 34 -25.40 6.94 33.65
N ASP A 35 -24.11 6.61 33.74
CA ASP A 35 -23.25 6.36 32.56
C ASP A 35 -23.20 4.87 32.23
N ILE A 36 -23.57 4.51 31.01
CA ILE A 36 -23.57 3.13 30.53
C ILE A 36 -22.34 2.76 29.70
N ALA A 37 -21.40 3.67 29.46
CA ALA A 37 -20.25 3.43 28.58
C ALA A 37 -19.30 2.30 29.03
N ARG A 38 -19.42 1.84 30.28
CA ARG A 38 -18.62 0.76 30.87
C ARG A 38 -19.43 -0.47 31.26
N VAL A 39 -20.68 -0.57 30.80
CA VAL A 39 -21.51 -1.76 31.05
C VAL A 39 -20.87 -2.94 30.32
N ASP A 40 -20.56 -4.01 31.07
CA ASP A 40 -20.20 -5.28 30.49
C ASP A 40 -21.47 -6.08 30.15
N TYR A 41 -21.95 -5.92 28.91
CA TYR A 41 -23.13 -6.63 28.42
C TYR A 41 -22.90 -8.16 28.29
N LEU A 42 -21.65 -8.62 28.30
CA LEU A 42 -21.28 -10.04 28.15
C LEU A 42 -20.99 -10.72 29.49
N ALA A 43 -21.05 -9.97 30.60
CA ALA A 43 -20.85 -10.52 31.94
C ALA A 43 -21.81 -11.69 32.21
N GLY A 44 -21.23 -12.82 32.61
CA GLY A 44 -21.97 -14.05 32.93
C GLY A 44 -22.51 -14.80 31.72
N ASN A 45 -21.93 -14.63 30.52
CA ASN A 45 -22.32 -15.38 29.32
C ASN A 45 -22.24 -16.90 29.51
N LEU A 46 -23.02 -17.63 28.71
CA LEU A 46 -23.22 -19.08 28.84
C LEU A 46 -22.22 -19.90 28.00
N GLY A 47 -21.12 -19.29 27.57
CA GLY A 47 -20.10 -19.92 26.73
C GLY A 47 -20.03 -19.37 25.31
N ARG A 48 -19.06 -19.88 24.56
CA ARG A 48 -18.77 -19.52 23.17
C ARG A 48 -19.66 -20.27 22.20
N THR A 49 -19.82 -19.71 20.99
CA THR A 49 -20.74 -20.24 19.98
C THR A 49 -20.44 -19.66 18.60
N HIS A 50 -20.94 -20.31 17.55
CA HIS A 50 -21.00 -19.74 16.21
C HIS A 50 -22.30 -18.96 15.99
N LEU A 51 -22.30 -18.02 15.04
CA LEU A 51 -23.55 -17.41 14.61
C LEU A 51 -24.42 -18.46 13.94
N ARG A 52 -25.71 -18.49 14.30
CA ARG A 52 -26.68 -19.36 13.60
C ARG A 52 -27.75 -18.52 12.93
N PRO A 53 -28.04 -18.79 11.64
CA PRO A 53 -29.16 -18.17 10.97
C PRO A 53 -30.46 -18.40 11.72
N LEU A 54 -31.35 -17.42 11.71
CA LEU A 54 -32.67 -17.53 12.32
C LEU A 54 -33.64 -18.18 11.31
N GLU A 55 -34.25 -19.31 11.71
CA GLU A 55 -35.19 -20.01 10.84
C GLU A 55 -36.39 -19.10 10.49
N GLY A 56 -36.76 -19.05 9.22
CA GLY A 56 -37.86 -18.21 8.73
C GLY A 56 -37.53 -16.72 8.57
N LEU A 57 -36.31 -16.28 8.90
CA LEU A 57 -35.83 -14.90 8.69
C LEU A 57 -34.65 -14.91 7.70
N SER A 58 -34.96 -14.64 6.43
CA SER A 58 -33.97 -14.57 5.36
C SER A 58 -33.23 -13.23 5.33
N THR A 59 -32.15 -13.17 4.56
CA THR A 59 -31.52 -11.91 4.15
C THR A 59 -32.56 -10.96 3.54
N PHE A 60 -32.43 -9.67 3.86
CA PHE A 60 -33.27 -8.59 3.35
C PHE A 60 -32.41 -7.36 3.02
N VAL A 61 -33.03 -6.32 2.49
CA VAL A 61 -32.37 -5.03 2.24
C VAL A 61 -32.94 -4.02 3.23
N ASP A 62 -32.10 -3.46 4.11
CA ASP A 62 -32.56 -2.46 5.09
C ASP A 62 -32.77 -1.13 4.36
N ASP A 63 -31.76 -0.70 3.62
CA ASP A 63 -31.72 0.58 2.94
C ASP A 63 -31.15 0.52 1.53
N VAL A 64 -31.68 1.38 0.66
CA VAL A 64 -31.01 1.80 -0.57
C VAL A 64 -30.58 3.26 -0.44
N TYR A 65 -29.32 3.54 -0.75
CA TYR A 65 -28.78 4.89 -0.73
C TYR A 65 -28.74 5.47 -2.14
N VAL A 66 -29.12 6.73 -2.26
CA VAL A 66 -29.17 7.49 -3.51
C VAL A 66 -28.28 8.71 -3.37
N PHE A 67 -27.48 9.02 -4.38
CA PHE A 67 -26.71 10.27 -4.43
C PHE A 67 -27.19 11.19 -5.55
N GLY A 68 -26.77 12.45 -5.46
CA GLY A 68 -26.94 13.42 -6.54
C GLY A 68 -26.24 14.74 -6.25
N TYR A 69 -26.44 15.69 -7.16
CA TYR A 69 -25.73 16.97 -7.15
C TYR A 69 -26.66 18.13 -6.77
N LEU A 70 -26.10 19.11 -6.08
CA LEU A 70 -26.79 20.32 -5.64
C LEU A 70 -26.23 21.54 -6.36
N ARG A 71 -27.12 22.43 -6.81
CA ARG A 71 -26.73 23.75 -7.31
C ARG A 71 -26.40 24.69 -6.17
N ARG A 72 -25.87 25.86 -6.50
CA ARG A 72 -25.49 26.87 -5.50
C ARG A 72 -26.71 27.44 -4.77
N GLU A 73 -27.81 27.64 -5.48
CA GLU A 73 -29.09 28.12 -4.95
C GLU A 73 -29.85 27.06 -4.13
N ASP A 74 -29.58 25.78 -4.39
CA ASP A 74 -30.15 24.67 -3.64
C ASP A 74 -29.43 24.48 -2.29
N CYS A 75 -28.34 25.21 -2.07
CA CYS A 75 -27.47 25.12 -0.92
C CYS A 75 -27.51 26.38 -0.05
N VAL A 76 -27.31 26.17 1.25
CA VAL A 76 -26.97 27.21 2.22
C VAL A 76 -25.75 26.73 3.01
N VAL A 77 -24.78 27.64 3.21
CA VAL A 77 -23.66 27.37 4.11
C VAL A 77 -24.10 27.77 5.52
N ARG A 78 -24.15 26.80 6.43
CA ARG A 78 -24.46 27.04 7.84
C ARG A 78 -23.31 26.51 8.69
N GLY A 79 -22.66 27.42 9.44
CA GLY A 79 -21.57 27.04 10.35
C GLY A 79 -20.35 26.44 9.65
N GLY A 80 -20.09 26.79 8.40
CA GLY A 80 -18.99 26.24 7.59
C GLY A 80 -19.33 24.96 6.84
N SER A 81 -20.46 24.30 7.15
CA SER A 81 -20.92 23.12 6.42
C SER A 81 -21.97 23.47 5.37
N LEU A 82 -21.91 22.79 4.23
CA LEU A 82 -22.91 22.89 3.18
C LEU A 82 -24.18 22.14 3.60
N SER A 83 -25.35 22.73 3.41
CA SER A 83 -26.63 22.08 3.67
C SER A 83 -27.61 22.40 2.56
N CYS A 84 -28.48 21.44 2.23
CA CYS A 84 -29.56 21.66 1.28
C CYS A 84 -30.62 22.62 1.86
N THR A 85 -31.23 23.48 1.03
CA THR A 85 -32.27 24.42 1.48
C THR A 85 -33.50 23.70 2.03
N THR A 86 -33.97 24.14 3.20
CA THR A 86 -35.12 23.56 3.91
C THR A 86 -36.30 24.53 3.93
N GLY A 87 -37.54 24.01 3.83
CA GLY A 87 -38.76 24.82 3.79
C GLY A 87 -39.81 24.27 2.81
N GLU A 88 -40.95 24.94 2.69
CA GLU A 88 -41.93 24.62 1.66
C GLU A 88 -41.35 24.98 0.27
N GLY A 89 -41.24 23.99 -0.62
CA GLY A 89 -40.57 24.14 -1.91
C GLY A 89 -39.04 24.13 -1.87
N GLY A 90 -38.41 23.96 -0.70
CA GLY A 90 -36.94 23.87 -0.56
C GLY A 90 -36.37 22.63 -1.25
N ALA A 91 -35.12 22.72 -1.70
CA ALA A 91 -34.46 21.66 -2.48
C ALA A 91 -34.44 20.31 -1.74
N ALA A 92 -34.27 20.31 -0.41
CA ALA A 92 -34.27 19.09 0.39
C ALA A 92 -35.59 18.32 0.29
N LYS A 93 -36.73 19.04 0.39
CA LYS A 93 -38.07 18.45 0.32
C LYS A 93 -38.34 17.90 -1.09
N ASN A 94 -37.93 18.64 -2.11
CA ASN A 94 -38.11 18.23 -3.50
C ASN A 94 -37.28 16.98 -3.84
N THR A 95 -36.03 16.91 -3.37
CA THR A 95 -35.16 15.73 -3.55
C THR A 95 -35.75 14.50 -2.89
N ILE A 96 -36.16 14.62 -1.61
CA ILE A 96 -36.80 13.52 -0.87
C ILE A 96 -38.06 13.04 -1.61
N HIS A 97 -38.91 13.97 -2.07
CA HIS A 97 -40.13 13.62 -2.77
C HIS A 97 -39.87 12.91 -4.10
N ARG A 98 -38.89 13.36 -4.90
CA ARG A 98 -38.52 12.72 -6.17
C ARG A 98 -38.00 11.30 -5.97
N ILE A 99 -37.15 11.09 -4.98
CA ILE A 99 -36.60 9.77 -4.66
C ILE A 99 -37.71 8.82 -4.17
N ALA A 100 -38.58 9.30 -3.28
CA ALA A 100 -39.72 8.53 -2.81
C ALA A 100 -40.65 8.12 -3.96
N ASN A 101 -41.00 9.05 -4.87
CA ASN A 101 -41.82 8.72 -6.03
C ASN A 101 -41.11 7.70 -6.95
N ALA A 102 -39.80 7.84 -7.17
CA ALA A 102 -39.04 6.94 -8.04
C ALA A 102 -39.06 5.49 -7.54
N VAL A 103 -38.96 5.26 -6.22
CA VAL A 103 -39.04 3.90 -5.66
C VAL A 103 -40.48 3.36 -5.65
N TYR A 104 -41.50 4.21 -5.42
CA TYR A 104 -42.90 3.79 -5.55
C TYR A 104 -43.24 3.36 -6.99
N GLU A 105 -42.80 4.15 -7.97
CA GLU A 105 -42.96 3.86 -9.40
C GLU A 105 -42.23 2.56 -9.79
N SER A 106 -41.02 2.33 -9.26
CA SER A 106 -40.25 1.13 -9.60
C SER A 106 -40.87 -0.16 -9.10
N VAL A 107 -41.51 -0.15 -7.93
CA VAL A 107 -42.21 -1.33 -7.37
C VAL A 107 -43.67 -1.43 -7.82
N GLY A 108 -44.14 -0.55 -8.71
CA GLY A 108 -45.50 -0.58 -9.24
C GLY A 108 -46.59 -0.26 -8.21
N LYS A 109 -46.24 0.43 -7.11
CA LYS A 109 -47.20 0.86 -6.08
C LYS A 109 -47.51 2.34 -6.29
N ALA A 110 -48.79 2.68 -6.48
CA ALA A 110 -49.18 4.08 -6.51
C ALA A 110 -48.94 4.71 -5.13
N PRO A 111 -48.48 5.97 -5.04
CA PRO A 111 -48.44 6.71 -3.78
C PRO A 111 -49.87 7.08 -3.38
N ASP A 112 -50.66 6.10 -2.95
CA ASP A 112 -52.01 6.35 -2.46
C ASP A 112 -51.90 7.02 -1.09
N GLY A 113 -52.65 8.11 -0.89
CA GLY A 113 -52.58 8.91 0.33
C GLY A 113 -52.95 8.15 1.62
N SER A 114 -53.43 6.91 1.49
CA SER A 114 -53.75 5.96 2.57
C SER A 114 -52.56 5.09 3.01
N THR A 115 -51.55 4.86 2.16
CA THR A 115 -50.41 3.98 2.44
C THR A 115 -49.10 4.78 2.45
N ARG A 116 -49.09 5.89 3.20
CA ARG A 116 -47.85 6.57 3.66
C ARG A 116 -46.97 5.69 4.56
N GLY A 117 -47.31 4.42 4.76
CA GLY A 117 -46.57 3.48 5.57
C GLY A 117 -45.46 2.82 4.75
N HIS A 118 -44.24 2.94 5.27
CA HIS A 118 -43.07 2.07 5.08
C HIS A 118 -41.89 2.66 4.32
N ILE A 119 -42.02 3.28 3.14
CA ILE A 119 -40.84 3.81 2.44
C ILE A 119 -40.50 5.22 2.96
N GLN A 120 -39.61 5.31 3.95
CA GLN A 120 -39.12 6.57 4.47
C GLN A 120 -37.85 7.00 3.73
N THR A 121 -37.86 8.22 3.18
CA THR A 121 -36.69 8.79 2.52
C THR A 121 -36.17 10.00 3.30
N ASN A 122 -34.87 10.01 3.60
CA ASN A 122 -34.23 11.08 4.34
C ASN A 122 -32.88 11.45 3.72
N LEU A 123 -32.57 12.75 3.61
CA LEU A 123 -31.22 13.20 3.26
C LEU A 123 -30.28 12.99 4.44
N VAL A 124 -29.29 12.11 4.31
CA VAL A 124 -28.34 11.73 5.36
C VAL A 124 -27.01 12.49 5.30
N HIS A 125 -26.60 12.97 4.12
CA HIS A 125 -25.38 13.77 3.98
C HIS A 125 -25.52 14.88 2.94
N THR A 126 -24.78 15.97 3.15
CA THR A 126 -24.56 17.04 2.17
C THR A 126 -23.11 17.50 2.27
N VAL A 127 -22.38 17.48 1.17
CA VAL A 127 -20.93 17.72 1.14
C VAL A 127 -20.62 18.70 0.02
N ALA A 128 -19.74 19.68 0.24
CA ALA A 128 -19.32 20.59 -0.84
C ALA A 128 -18.55 19.85 -1.94
N VAL A 129 -18.49 20.36 -3.17
CA VAL A 129 -17.68 19.72 -4.24
C VAL A 129 -16.25 20.27 -4.28
N ARG A 130 -16.03 21.51 -3.81
CA ARG A 130 -14.77 22.26 -4.01
C ARG A 130 -13.69 22.07 -2.95
N GLU A 131 -13.96 21.35 -1.86
CA GLU A 131 -12.87 21.00 -0.93
C GLU A 131 -12.17 19.74 -1.46
N ARG A 132 -10.89 19.53 -1.13
CA ARG A 132 -10.11 18.38 -1.64
C ARG A 132 -10.90 17.07 -1.49
N THR A 133 -10.84 16.21 -2.51
CA THR A 133 -11.48 14.89 -2.47
C THR A 133 -10.87 14.00 -1.38
N GLU A 134 -9.57 14.18 -1.14
CA GLU A 134 -8.80 13.50 -0.09
C GLU A 134 -9.47 13.66 1.28
N GLY A 135 -9.85 12.53 1.88
CA GLY A 135 -10.43 12.46 3.23
C GLY A 135 -11.96 12.52 3.28
N SER A 136 -12.65 12.58 2.13
CA SER A 136 -14.12 12.49 2.08
C SER A 136 -14.59 11.20 1.40
N ALA A 137 -14.92 10.18 2.21
CA ALA A 137 -15.42 8.89 1.73
C ALA A 137 -16.62 9.01 0.77
N ILE A 138 -17.52 9.98 1.01
CA ILE A 138 -18.68 10.23 0.12
C ILE A 138 -18.22 10.70 -1.25
N ARG A 139 -17.31 11.68 -1.31
CA ARG A 139 -16.82 12.22 -2.60
C ARG A 139 -16.08 11.15 -3.38
N GLU A 140 -15.23 10.39 -2.71
CA GLU A 140 -14.44 9.33 -3.34
C GLU A 140 -15.34 8.19 -3.85
N THR A 141 -16.35 7.80 -3.06
CA THR A 141 -17.33 6.80 -3.48
C THR A 141 -18.10 7.27 -4.70
N ILE A 142 -18.62 8.51 -4.70
CA ILE A 142 -19.33 9.08 -5.85
C ILE A 142 -18.42 9.22 -7.06
N ALA A 143 -17.18 9.68 -6.90
CA ALA A 143 -16.21 9.80 -7.99
C ALA A 143 -15.92 8.44 -8.64
N ARG A 144 -15.82 7.37 -7.84
CA ARG A 144 -15.68 6.01 -8.35
C ARG A 144 -16.93 5.54 -9.08
N ILE A 145 -18.12 5.74 -8.50
CA ILE A 145 -19.40 5.41 -9.15
C ILE A 145 -19.50 6.11 -10.52
N GLU A 146 -19.17 7.39 -10.59
CA GLU A 146 -19.21 8.14 -11.85
C GLU A 146 -18.13 7.68 -12.83
N PHE A 147 -16.94 7.29 -12.37
CA PHE A 147 -15.94 6.66 -13.23
C PHE A 147 -16.46 5.36 -13.85
N ASP A 148 -17.03 4.47 -13.03
CA ASP A 148 -17.54 3.17 -13.45
C ASP A 148 -18.78 3.29 -14.36
N THR A 149 -19.60 4.30 -14.13
CA THR A 149 -20.83 4.56 -14.90
C THR A 149 -20.65 5.56 -16.05
N GLN A 150 -19.42 5.98 -16.36
CA GLN A 150 -19.10 6.96 -17.41
C GLN A 150 -19.85 8.30 -17.24
N GLU A 151 -19.83 8.83 -16.02
CA GLU A 151 -20.44 10.10 -15.63
C GLU A 151 -21.96 10.17 -15.90
N LYS A 152 -22.68 9.05 -15.80
CA LYS A 152 -24.09 8.97 -16.23
C LYS A 152 -25.00 9.94 -15.48
N ALA A 153 -24.88 10.02 -14.15
CA ALA A 153 -25.73 10.91 -13.34
C ALA A 153 -25.24 12.37 -13.43
N LEU A 154 -23.93 12.61 -13.39
CA LEU A 154 -23.34 13.93 -13.59
C LEU A 154 -23.66 14.53 -14.97
N GLY A 155 -23.58 13.73 -16.02
CA GLY A 155 -23.93 14.12 -17.39
C GLY A 155 -25.38 14.57 -17.49
N LYS A 156 -26.31 13.81 -16.89
CA LYS A 156 -27.73 14.20 -16.83
C LYS A 156 -27.97 15.44 -15.99
N TRP A 157 -27.25 15.60 -14.89
CA TRP A 157 -27.32 16.84 -14.11
C TRP A 157 -26.86 18.07 -14.93
N ARG A 158 -25.76 17.95 -15.69
CA ARG A 158 -25.27 19.01 -16.59
C ARG A 158 -26.25 19.33 -17.73
N GLU A 159 -26.99 18.35 -18.23
CA GLU A 159 -28.07 18.57 -19.20
C GLU A 159 -29.24 19.37 -18.62
N LEU A 160 -29.62 19.10 -17.36
CA LEU A 160 -30.70 19.82 -16.67
C LEU A 160 -30.32 21.26 -16.32
N TYR A 161 -29.05 21.50 -16.02
CA TYR A 161 -28.52 22.78 -15.57
C TYR A 161 -27.32 23.22 -16.42
N PRO A 162 -27.55 23.54 -17.70
CA PRO A 162 -26.48 23.88 -18.63
C PRO A 162 -25.77 25.17 -18.20
N GLY A 163 -24.45 25.09 -18.02
CA GLY A 163 -23.61 26.22 -17.62
C GLY A 163 -23.41 26.37 -16.10
N ASP A 164 -24.08 25.54 -15.29
CA ASP A 164 -23.87 25.49 -13.85
C ASP A 164 -22.81 24.44 -13.49
N GLU A 165 -22.10 24.68 -12.38
CA GLU A 165 -21.17 23.72 -11.77
C GLU A 165 -21.74 23.22 -10.44
N PRO A 166 -21.63 21.92 -10.13
CA PRO A 166 -22.08 21.38 -8.84
C PRO A 166 -21.46 22.13 -7.66
N ALA A 167 -22.31 22.67 -6.77
CA ALA A 167 -21.88 23.31 -5.54
C ALA A 167 -21.70 22.28 -4.41
N GLY A 168 -22.47 21.20 -4.44
CA GLY A 168 -22.47 20.14 -3.45
C GLY A 168 -22.95 18.79 -3.99
N LEU A 169 -22.75 17.75 -3.17
CA LEU A 169 -23.26 16.41 -3.31
C LEU A 169 -24.23 16.15 -2.16
N PHE A 170 -25.25 15.31 -2.39
CA PHE A 170 -26.08 14.77 -1.33
C PHE A 170 -26.08 13.24 -1.36
N VAL A 171 -26.32 12.64 -0.20
CA VAL A 171 -26.68 11.22 -0.08
C VAL A 171 -28.00 11.14 0.68
N ALA A 172 -28.95 10.37 0.16
CA ALA A 172 -30.25 10.07 0.73
C ALA A 172 -30.33 8.59 1.09
N LYS A 173 -30.92 8.28 2.24
CA LYS A 173 -31.30 6.93 2.68
C LYS A 173 -32.76 6.69 2.34
N VAL A 174 -33.06 5.54 1.76
CA VAL A 174 -34.41 5.06 1.43
C VAL A 174 -34.62 3.76 2.19
N ASP A 175 -35.48 3.79 3.20
CA ASP A 175 -35.89 2.60 3.95
C ASP A 175 -36.74 1.70 3.05
N VAL A 176 -36.27 0.49 2.82
CA VAL A 176 -36.93 -0.53 1.97
C VAL A 176 -37.08 -1.86 2.69
N SER A 177 -36.91 -1.88 4.02
CA SER A 177 -36.84 -3.11 4.82
C SER A 177 -38.09 -3.98 4.77
N GLU A 178 -39.23 -3.40 4.41
CA GLU A 178 -40.53 -4.07 4.31
C GLU A 178 -40.88 -4.49 2.86
N ILE A 179 -39.99 -4.26 1.89
CA ILE A 179 -40.14 -4.72 0.51
C ILE A 179 -39.45 -6.10 0.40
N PRO A 180 -40.16 -7.15 -0.05
CA PRO A 180 -39.54 -8.46 -0.26
C PRO A 180 -38.30 -8.36 -1.15
N MET A 181 -37.19 -8.98 -0.75
CA MET A 181 -35.89 -8.83 -1.43
C MET A 181 -35.98 -9.12 -2.94
N GLY A 182 -36.70 -10.17 -3.35
CA GLY A 182 -36.89 -10.50 -4.77
C GLY A 182 -37.68 -9.43 -5.54
N GLU A 183 -38.69 -8.82 -4.92
CA GLU A 183 -39.46 -7.69 -5.50
C GLU A 183 -38.57 -6.45 -5.64
N LEU A 184 -37.81 -6.11 -4.60
CA LEU A 184 -36.91 -4.97 -4.62
C LEU A 184 -35.82 -5.14 -5.68
N GLN A 185 -35.12 -6.27 -5.69
CA GLN A 185 -34.05 -6.57 -6.67
C GLN A 185 -34.56 -6.45 -8.11
N ALA A 186 -35.73 -7.03 -8.41
CA ALA A 186 -36.35 -6.91 -9.73
C ALA A 186 -36.69 -5.45 -10.10
N SER A 187 -36.96 -4.60 -9.10
CA SER A 187 -37.28 -3.19 -9.29
C SER A 187 -36.07 -2.27 -9.41
N LEU A 188 -34.88 -2.66 -8.95
CA LEU A 188 -33.70 -1.78 -8.91
C LEU A 188 -33.32 -1.17 -10.28
N PRO A 189 -33.35 -1.93 -11.40
CA PRO A 189 -33.10 -1.34 -12.73
C PRO A 189 -34.16 -0.32 -13.15
N ALA A 190 -35.41 -0.48 -12.70
CA ALA A 190 -36.45 0.53 -12.90
C ALA A 190 -36.18 1.74 -11.99
N PHE A 191 -35.85 1.51 -10.71
CA PHE A 191 -35.58 2.57 -9.75
C PHE A 191 -34.44 3.50 -10.22
N GLU A 192 -33.31 2.93 -10.66
CA GLU A 192 -32.20 3.70 -11.24
C GLU A 192 -32.65 4.54 -12.45
N ARG A 193 -33.49 3.95 -13.33
CA ARG A 193 -34.06 4.68 -14.48
C ARG A 193 -34.99 5.82 -14.08
N HIS A 194 -35.73 5.72 -12.98
CA HIS A 194 -36.58 6.79 -12.46
C HIS A 194 -35.79 7.89 -11.73
N LEU A 195 -34.59 7.57 -11.21
CA LEU A 195 -33.68 8.53 -10.58
C LEU A 195 -32.91 9.39 -11.61
N LEU A 196 -32.50 8.76 -12.71
CA LEU A 196 -31.61 9.36 -13.70
C LEU A 196 -32.12 10.68 -14.34
N PRO A 197 -33.42 10.89 -14.64
CA PRO A 197 -33.94 12.15 -15.16
C PRO A 197 -33.74 13.35 -14.24
N TYR A 198 -33.37 13.13 -12.98
CA TYR A 198 -33.06 14.18 -12.01
C TYR A 198 -31.54 14.38 -11.80
N GLY A 199 -30.70 13.62 -12.52
CA GLY A 199 -29.25 13.59 -12.31
C GLY A 199 -28.85 12.89 -11.01
N TYR A 200 -29.63 11.89 -10.58
CA TYR A 200 -29.38 11.09 -9.39
C TYR A 200 -28.91 9.68 -9.77
N GLY A 201 -28.19 9.03 -8.86
CA GLY A 201 -27.71 7.66 -9.04
C GLY A 201 -27.80 6.82 -7.76
N LEU A 202 -27.65 5.50 -7.89
CA LEU A 202 -27.54 4.60 -6.75
C LEU A 202 -26.15 4.74 -6.12
N TYR A 203 -26.12 4.88 -4.79
CA TYR A 203 -24.89 5.06 -4.01
C TYR A 203 -24.41 3.73 -3.41
N SER A 204 -25.29 3.08 -2.66
CA SER A 204 -25.05 1.77 -2.06
C SER A 204 -26.36 1.06 -1.73
N ILE A 205 -26.28 -0.24 -1.48
CA ILE A 205 -27.39 -1.07 -1.01
C ILE A 205 -26.92 -1.82 0.23
N ASP A 206 -27.72 -1.80 1.30
CA ASP A 206 -27.40 -2.42 2.58
C ASP A 206 -28.16 -3.76 2.73
N TYR A 207 -27.48 -4.86 2.43
CA TYR A 207 -27.98 -6.21 2.67
C TYR A 207 -27.79 -6.59 4.13
N THR A 208 -28.84 -7.11 4.75
CA THR A 208 -28.85 -7.37 6.18
C THR A 208 -29.37 -8.76 6.47
N ARG A 209 -28.76 -9.42 7.46
CA ARG A 209 -29.28 -10.65 8.05
C ARG A 209 -28.99 -10.69 9.55
N ASP A 210 -29.98 -11.16 10.30
CA ASP A 210 -29.89 -11.35 11.73
C ASP A 210 -29.56 -12.81 12.08
N PHE A 211 -28.72 -12.98 13.10
CA PHE A 211 -28.23 -14.25 13.59
C PHE A 211 -28.38 -14.35 15.10
N SER A 212 -28.51 -15.58 15.60
CA SER A 212 -28.45 -15.85 17.04
C SER A 212 -27.00 -16.03 17.51
N GLY A 213 -26.70 -15.48 18.69
CA GLY A 213 -25.35 -15.31 19.23
C GLY A 213 -24.99 -13.83 19.36
N VAL A 214 -24.03 -13.51 20.22
CA VAL A 214 -23.66 -12.12 20.55
C VAL A 214 -22.20 -11.84 20.23
N LEU A 215 -21.96 -10.71 19.56
CA LEU A 215 -20.63 -10.22 19.23
C LEU A 215 -19.78 -9.99 20.48
N ASP A 216 -18.66 -10.71 20.54
CA ASP A 216 -17.48 -10.32 21.30
C ASP A 216 -16.49 -9.66 20.32
N ARG A 217 -16.47 -8.32 20.34
CA ARG A 217 -15.70 -7.54 19.37
C ARG A 217 -14.20 -7.80 19.49
N GLU A 218 -13.68 -7.90 20.72
CA GLU A 218 -12.24 -8.09 20.96
C GLU A 218 -11.80 -9.42 20.36
N THR A 219 -12.50 -10.50 20.70
CA THR A 219 -12.21 -11.84 20.15
C THR A 219 -12.32 -11.87 18.62
N LEU A 220 -13.33 -11.21 18.04
CA LEU A 220 -13.48 -11.15 16.58
C LEU A 220 -12.32 -10.39 15.91
N VAL A 221 -11.96 -9.22 16.42
CA VAL A 221 -10.89 -8.39 15.85
C VAL A 221 -9.55 -9.12 15.91
N GLU A 222 -9.24 -9.75 17.06
CA GLU A 222 -8.04 -10.57 17.21
C GLU A 222 -7.99 -11.69 16.18
N HIS A 223 -9.11 -12.39 15.95
CA HIS A 223 -9.20 -13.45 14.96
C HIS A 223 -8.97 -12.93 13.53
N LEU A 224 -9.68 -11.87 13.13
CA LEU A 224 -9.57 -11.30 11.78
C LEU A 224 -8.13 -10.83 11.48
N CYS A 225 -7.46 -10.22 12.46
CA CYS A 225 -6.08 -9.78 12.28
C CYS A 225 -5.07 -10.93 12.28
N ALA A 226 -5.24 -11.93 13.15
CA ALA A 226 -4.29 -13.03 13.27
C ALA A 226 -4.38 -14.04 12.13
N PHE A 227 -5.58 -14.28 11.59
CA PHE A 227 -5.84 -15.38 10.66
C PHE A 227 -6.31 -14.93 9.27
N GLU A 228 -7.07 -13.83 9.18
CA GLU A 228 -7.66 -13.36 7.92
C GLU A 228 -6.88 -12.20 7.26
N GLY A 229 -5.71 -11.85 7.81
CA GLY A 229 -4.82 -10.83 7.23
C GLY A 229 -5.37 -9.41 7.29
N PHE A 230 -6.36 -9.16 8.15
CA PHE A 230 -6.88 -7.81 8.36
C PHE A 230 -5.84 -6.94 9.04
N ARG A 231 -5.79 -5.68 8.64
CA ARG A 231 -5.12 -4.64 9.41
C ARG A 231 -6.15 -3.81 10.17
N GLU A 232 -5.79 -3.39 11.37
CA GLU A 232 -6.44 -2.29 12.05
C GLU A 232 -5.77 -0.98 11.61
N GLN A 233 -6.55 0.09 11.51
CA GLN A 233 -6.19 1.46 11.09
C GLN A 233 -6.52 1.80 9.63
N GLY A 234 -7.36 2.82 9.49
CA GLY A 234 -7.77 3.45 8.24
C GLY A 234 -9.14 4.11 8.38
N ASP A 235 -9.29 5.35 7.90
CA ASP A 235 -10.63 5.90 7.68
C ASP A 235 -11.30 5.19 6.48
N LEU A 236 -12.61 5.37 6.31
CA LEU A 236 -13.36 4.68 5.26
C LEU A 236 -12.80 4.95 3.85
N ALA A 237 -12.31 6.17 3.58
CA ALA A 237 -11.75 6.54 2.29
C ALA A 237 -10.43 5.80 2.02
N ASP A 238 -9.52 5.79 3.01
CA ASP A 238 -8.26 5.06 2.93
C ASP A 238 -8.46 3.54 2.83
N ALA A 239 -9.40 3.00 3.61
CA ALA A 239 -9.72 1.57 3.60
C ALA A 239 -10.22 1.11 2.23
N MET A 240 -11.04 1.91 1.55
CA MET A 240 -11.53 1.61 0.20
C MET A 240 -10.42 1.63 -0.88
N ARG A 241 -9.28 2.29 -0.64
CA ARG A 241 -8.13 2.35 -1.58
C ARG A 241 -7.07 1.29 -1.34
N ALA A 242 -6.96 0.79 -0.12
CA ALA A 242 -5.79 0.03 0.31
C ALA A 242 -5.61 -1.34 -0.35
N GLY A 243 -6.66 -1.87 -0.99
CA GLY A 243 -6.68 -3.22 -1.57
C GLY A 243 -6.43 -4.34 -0.55
N THR A 244 -6.38 -4.01 0.74
CA THR A 244 -6.14 -4.91 1.87
C THR A 244 -7.35 -4.83 2.80
N PRO A 245 -7.90 -5.96 3.28
CA PRO A 245 -8.99 -5.95 4.26
C PRO A 245 -8.62 -5.10 5.47
N THR A 246 -9.45 -4.12 5.80
CA THR A 246 -9.14 -3.11 6.81
C THR A 246 -10.30 -2.95 7.77
N ILE A 247 -10.04 -3.12 9.06
CA ILE A 247 -10.96 -2.81 10.16
C ILE A 247 -10.91 -1.30 10.40
N LEU A 248 -12.08 -0.64 10.44
CA LEU A 248 -12.18 0.80 10.61
C LEU A 248 -12.00 1.17 12.09
N GLU A 249 -11.20 2.21 12.34
CA GLU A 249 -11.01 2.79 13.68
C GLU A 249 -12.15 3.76 14.00
N ASN A 250 -13.36 3.24 14.18
CA ASN A 250 -14.58 4.04 14.39
C ASN A 250 -15.30 3.77 15.72
N THR A 251 -14.67 3.02 16.64
CA THR A 251 -15.25 2.62 17.94
C THR A 251 -15.82 3.81 18.72
N ASP A 252 -15.14 4.95 18.73
CA ASP A 252 -15.61 6.18 19.40
C ASP A 252 -16.93 6.71 18.81
N SER A 253 -17.23 6.39 17.55
CA SER A 253 -18.45 6.81 16.86
C SER A 253 -19.56 5.77 16.90
N VAL A 254 -19.23 4.47 16.86
CA VAL A 254 -20.23 3.38 16.71
C VAL A 254 -20.42 2.55 17.98
N GLY A 255 -19.60 2.74 19.01
CA GLY A 255 -19.64 1.97 20.26
C GLY A 255 -18.77 0.71 20.23
N ASN A 256 -18.59 0.09 21.40
CA ASN A 256 -17.72 -1.08 21.59
C ASN A 256 -18.33 -2.39 21.07
N HIS A 257 -19.62 -2.40 20.73
CA HIS A 257 -20.36 -3.60 20.34
C HIS A 257 -20.66 -3.63 18.84
N VAL A 258 -19.81 -2.96 18.07
CA VAL A 258 -19.83 -2.89 16.61
C VAL A 258 -18.41 -3.09 16.08
N CYS A 259 -18.25 -3.98 15.11
CA CYS A 259 -17.05 -4.05 14.28
C CYS A 259 -17.43 -3.67 12.85
N THR A 260 -16.66 -2.78 12.23
CA THR A 260 -16.85 -2.39 10.82
C THR A 260 -15.56 -2.61 10.07
N TRP A 261 -15.62 -3.25 8.92
CA TRP A 261 -14.47 -3.40 8.03
C TRP A 261 -14.84 -3.16 6.57
N VAL A 262 -13.81 -2.95 5.77
CA VAL A 262 -13.90 -2.85 4.31
C VAL A 262 -12.99 -3.91 3.70
N CYS A 263 -13.51 -4.65 2.74
CA CYS A 263 -12.75 -5.59 1.92
C CYS A 263 -13.24 -5.56 0.48
N THR A 264 -12.52 -6.26 -0.40
CA THR A 264 -13.03 -6.59 -1.72
C THR A 264 -13.62 -8.00 -1.64
N SER A 265 -14.88 -8.18 -2.04
CA SER A 265 -15.52 -9.51 -2.08
C SER A 265 -14.86 -10.41 -3.12
N GLU A 266 -15.17 -11.71 -3.12
CA GLU A 266 -14.68 -12.63 -4.16
C GLU A 266 -15.14 -12.20 -5.56
N GLY A 267 -16.35 -11.64 -5.65
CA GLY A 267 -16.90 -11.04 -6.87
C GLY A 267 -16.24 -9.73 -7.33
N GLY A 268 -15.27 -9.20 -6.59
CA GLY A 268 -14.54 -7.96 -6.94
C GLY A 268 -15.22 -6.66 -6.48
N TYR A 269 -16.30 -6.73 -5.70
CA TYR A 269 -16.99 -5.54 -5.20
C TYR A 269 -16.29 -4.97 -3.97
N THR A 270 -16.25 -3.64 -3.83
CA THR A 270 -15.90 -3.05 -2.54
C THR A 270 -17.07 -3.17 -1.59
N VAL A 271 -16.86 -3.91 -0.51
CA VAL A 271 -17.86 -4.22 0.48
C VAL A 271 -17.47 -3.58 1.80
N ARG A 272 -18.42 -2.91 2.45
CA ARG A 272 -18.30 -2.52 3.86
C ARG A 272 -19.24 -3.40 4.68
N THR A 273 -18.68 -4.15 5.60
CA THR A 273 -19.45 -4.99 6.52
C THR A 273 -19.45 -4.37 7.90
N LYS A 274 -20.63 -4.25 8.50
CA LYS A 274 -20.86 -3.87 9.89
C LYS A 274 -21.49 -5.06 10.60
N ILE A 275 -20.78 -5.60 11.58
CA ILE A 275 -21.31 -6.64 12.48
C ILE A 275 -21.51 -6.05 13.87
N TYR A 276 -22.67 -6.28 14.46
CA TYR A 276 -22.97 -5.66 15.74
C TYR A 276 -23.99 -6.42 16.57
N ASN A 277 -23.89 -6.26 17.89
CA ASN A 277 -24.91 -6.73 18.81
C ASN A 277 -26.18 -5.88 18.63
N LYS A 278 -27.20 -6.47 18.02
CA LYS A 278 -28.42 -5.73 17.66
C LYS A 278 -29.21 -5.30 18.89
N VAL A 279 -29.18 -6.08 19.97
CA VAL A 279 -29.85 -5.74 21.24
C VAL A 279 -29.19 -4.54 21.89
N VAL A 280 -27.87 -4.59 22.11
CA VAL A 280 -27.12 -3.48 22.73
C VAL A 280 -27.18 -2.22 21.88
N SER A 281 -27.18 -2.35 20.55
CA SER A 281 -27.37 -1.19 19.69
C SER A 281 -28.70 -0.48 19.98
N ASN A 282 -29.77 -1.15 20.42
CA ASN A 282 -31.02 -0.45 20.81
C ASN A 282 -30.94 0.23 22.18
N PHE A 283 -30.01 -0.19 23.04
CA PHE A 283 -29.76 0.45 24.34
C PHE A 283 -28.87 1.68 24.19
N GLU A 284 -27.82 1.57 23.37
CA GLU A 284 -26.82 2.60 23.16
C GLU A 284 -27.20 3.59 22.04
N ALA A 285 -27.98 3.15 21.04
CA ALA A 285 -28.31 3.98 19.90
C ALA A 285 -29.46 4.96 20.17
N GLY A 286 -29.25 6.18 19.67
CA GLY A 286 -30.30 7.10 19.24
C GLY A 286 -30.24 7.28 17.71
N GLU A 287 -30.23 6.17 16.96
CA GLU A 287 -29.69 6.05 15.59
C GLU A 287 -30.35 6.89 14.47
N VAL A 288 -31.30 7.80 14.76
CA VAL A 288 -31.80 8.78 13.77
C VAL A 288 -31.79 10.22 14.32
N ARG A 289 -30.60 10.83 14.24
CA ARG A 289 -30.33 12.29 14.14
C ARG A 289 -30.78 13.24 15.27
N GLU A 290 -31.03 12.77 16.49
CA GLU A 290 -31.08 13.68 17.65
C GLU A 290 -30.10 13.20 18.76
N PRO A 291 -29.31 14.09 19.39
CA PRO A 291 -28.45 13.75 20.53
C PRO A 291 -29.21 13.17 21.74
N ILE A 292 -30.53 13.37 21.77
CA ILE A 292 -31.41 13.03 22.88
C ILE A 292 -32.57 12.18 22.35
N GLY A 293 -32.75 11.01 22.98
CA GLY A 293 -33.90 10.14 22.81
C GLY A 293 -33.51 8.67 22.76
N GLY A 294 -34.20 7.84 23.54
CA GLY A 294 -33.97 6.38 23.58
C GLY A 294 -34.98 5.59 22.74
N HIS A 295 -34.58 4.39 22.32
CA HIS A 295 -35.42 3.47 21.53
C HIS A 295 -35.97 2.29 22.35
N LEU A 296 -35.91 2.32 23.69
CA LEU A 296 -36.41 1.20 24.51
C LEU A 296 -37.87 0.83 24.23
N ALA A 297 -38.74 1.82 23.99
CA ALA A 297 -40.13 1.55 23.64
C ALA A 297 -40.26 0.92 22.24
N ASP A 298 -39.47 1.39 21.28
CA ASP A 298 -39.42 0.85 19.91
C ASP A 298 -38.72 -0.51 19.87
N TYR A 299 -37.88 -0.84 20.84
CA TYR A 299 -37.30 -2.17 21.00
C TYR A 299 -38.38 -3.19 21.41
N VAL A 300 -39.23 -2.81 22.37
CA VAL A 300 -40.30 -3.68 22.85
C VAL A 300 -41.46 -3.79 21.85
N ASP A 301 -41.90 -2.67 21.27
CA ASP A 301 -43.01 -2.62 20.31
C ASP A 301 -42.52 -2.11 18.94
N CYS A 302 -41.61 -2.87 18.32
CA CYS A 302 -40.93 -2.43 17.10
C CYS A 302 -41.88 -2.22 15.92
N PRO A 303 -41.97 -1.01 15.33
CA PRO A 303 -42.87 -0.76 14.21
C PRO A 303 -42.43 -1.49 12.92
N ASN A 304 -41.17 -1.88 12.82
CA ASN A 304 -40.64 -2.72 11.74
C ASN A 304 -40.97 -4.19 12.04
N GLN A 305 -41.66 -4.86 11.12
CA GLN A 305 -42.20 -6.20 11.34
C GLN A 305 -41.08 -7.24 11.39
N HIS A 306 -40.06 -7.10 10.53
CA HIS A 306 -38.92 -8.01 10.48
C HIS A 306 -38.10 -7.96 11.79
N LEU A 307 -37.80 -6.77 12.29
CA LEU A 307 -37.10 -6.56 13.55
C LEU A 307 -37.90 -7.09 14.75
N ARG A 308 -39.22 -6.85 14.76
CA ARG A 308 -40.11 -7.41 15.78
C ARG A 308 -40.04 -8.93 15.81
N GLN A 309 -40.10 -9.58 14.65
CA GLN A 309 -39.96 -11.04 14.54
C GLN A 309 -38.59 -11.52 15.01
N THR A 310 -37.52 -10.80 14.66
CA THR A 310 -36.15 -11.09 15.10
C THR A 310 -36.03 -11.08 16.61
N PHE A 311 -36.48 -10.02 17.28
CA PHE A 311 -36.38 -9.93 18.74
C PHE A 311 -37.22 -10.99 19.44
N LEU A 312 -38.36 -11.38 18.90
CA LEU A 312 -39.22 -12.41 19.49
C LEU A 312 -38.81 -13.85 19.10
N HIS A 313 -37.80 -14.02 18.24
CA HIS A 313 -37.37 -15.34 17.79
C HIS A 313 -36.82 -16.16 18.98
N PRO A 314 -37.20 -17.45 19.13
CA PRO A 314 -36.76 -18.28 20.27
C PRO A 314 -35.24 -18.35 20.43
N ASP A 315 -34.50 -18.52 19.34
CA ASP A 315 -33.03 -18.55 19.39
C ASP A 315 -32.42 -17.22 19.80
N VAL A 316 -33.04 -16.08 19.42
CA VAL A 316 -32.60 -14.76 19.88
C VAL A 316 -32.86 -14.62 21.37
N GLN A 317 -34.03 -15.04 21.85
CA GLN A 317 -34.34 -15.03 23.28
C GLN A 317 -33.39 -15.91 24.09
N ALA A 318 -32.93 -17.02 23.53
CA ALA A 318 -32.02 -17.95 24.19
C ALA A 318 -30.52 -17.57 24.09
N ARG A 319 -30.10 -16.92 23.00
CA ARG A 319 -28.67 -16.75 22.69
C ARG A 319 -28.22 -15.31 22.43
N GLY A 320 -29.16 -14.38 22.31
CA GLY A 320 -28.91 -13.01 21.87
C GLY A 320 -28.90 -12.86 20.35
N CYS A 321 -28.68 -11.63 19.86
CA CYS A 321 -28.77 -11.30 18.44
C CYS A 321 -27.57 -10.48 17.96
N THR A 322 -26.95 -10.95 16.89
CA THR A 322 -25.94 -10.24 16.12
C THR A 322 -26.47 -10.01 14.71
N ARG A 323 -26.34 -8.78 14.24
CA ARG A 323 -26.69 -8.40 12.86
C ARG A 323 -25.43 -8.29 12.03
N ILE A 324 -25.47 -8.83 10.82
CA ILE A 324 -24.50 -8.56 9.76
C ILE A 324 -25.18 -7.66 8.74
N GLU A 325 -24.60 -6.49 8.49
CA GLU A 325 -25.07 -5.48 7.55
C GLU A 325 -23.95 -5.20 6.54
N ILE A 326 -24.25 -5.36 5.26
CA ILE A 326 -23.29 -5.36 4.16
C ILE A 326 -23.69 -4.29 3.16
N SER A 327 -22.91 -3.22 3.12
CA SER A 327 -23.05 -2.16 2.13
C SER A 327 -22.22 -2.49 0.90
N LEU A 328 -22.88 -2.77 -0.22
CA LEU A 328 -22.23 -2.82 -1.53
C LEU A 328 -22.23 -1.45 -2.17
N TYR A 329 -21.04 -0.96 -2.54
CA TYR A 329 -20.84 0.31 -3.23
C TYR A 329 -20.65 0.11 -4.74
N ALA A 330 -21.04 1.12 -5.52
CA ALA A 330 -20.79 1.17 -6.97
C ALA A 330 -21.36 -0.02 -7.77
N CYS A 331 -22.50 -0.53 -7.33
CA CYS A 331 -23.19 -1.60 -8.02
C CYS A 331 -23.78 -1.13 -9.35
N SER A 332 -23.50 -1.85 -10.44
CA SER A 332 -24.28 -1.71 -11.67
C SER A 332 -25.57 -2.51 -11.52
N GLY A 333 -26.70 -2.00 -12.01
CA GLY A 333 -28.00 -2.69 -11.88
C GLY A 333 -28.07 -4.06 -12.56
N TRP A 334 -27.07 -4.44 -13.35
CA TRP A 334 -26.97 -5.75 -14.00
C TRP A 334 -26.29 -6.81 -13.12
N ASP A 335 -25.57 -6.38 -12.09
CA ASP A 335 -24.78 -7.22 -11.19
C ASP A 335 -25.45 -7.44 -9.83
N LEU A 336 -26.67 -6.92 -9.66
CA LEU A 336 -27.42 -6.97 -8.41
C LEU A 336 -28.54 -8.01 -8.50
N SER A 337 -28.35 -9.15 -7.82
CA SER A 337 -29.37 -10.18 -7.70
C SER A 337 -29.55 -10.63 -6.25
N ALA A 338 -30.61 -11.41 -6.00
CA ALA A 338 -30.82 -12.05 -4.71
C ALA A 338 -29.69 -13.02 -4.37
N GLU A 339 -29.10 -13.67 -5.38
CA GLU A 339 -27.94 -14.54 -5.24
C GLU A 339 -26.72 -13.75 -4.76
N THR A 340 -26.40 -12.61 -5.38
CA THR A 340 -25.30 -11.74 -4.93
C THR A 340 -25.48 -11.29 -3.48
N ALA A 341 -26.71 -10.96 -3.08
CA ALA A 341 -27.03 -10.57 -1.71
C ALA A 341 -26.78 -11.73 -0.71
N ILE A 342 -27.08 -12.96 -1.10
CA ILE A 342 -26.82 -14.15 -0.28
C ILE A 342 -25.32 -14.43 -0.24
N GLU A 343 -24.65 -14.42 -1.39
CA GLU A 343 -23.21 -14.69 -1.54
C GLU A 343 -22.38 -13.79 -0.62
N VAL A 344 -22.56 -12.46 -0.68
CA VAL A 344 -21.79 -11.54 0.16
C VAL A 344 -22.06 -11.70 1.66
N VAL A 345 -23.28 -12.08 2.05
CA VAL A 345 -23.62 -12.36 3.45
C VAL A 345 -23.01 -13.67 3.92
N GLU A 346 -23.01 -14.71 3.07
CA GLU A 346 -22.37 -15.99 3.37
C GLU A 346 -20.83 -15.87 3.39
N GLU A 347 -20.23 -15.05 2.52
CA GLU A 347 -18.80 -14.68 2.58
C GLU A 347 -18.45 -14.05 3.94
N ALA A 348 -19.23 -13.05 4.37
CA ALA A 348 -19.03 -12.42 5.68
C ALA A 348 -19.27 -13.40 6.84
N LEU A 349 -20.24 -14.30 6.72
CA LEU A 349 -20.52 -15.32 7.73
C LEU A 349 -19.38 -16.33 7.85
N ALA A 350 -18.81 -16.78 6.72
CA ALA A 350 -17.69 -17.72 6.68
C ALA A 350 -16.45 -17.18 7.40
N LEU A 351 -16.19 -15.87 7.29
CA LEU A 351 -15.09 -15.19 7.99
C LEU A 351 -15.25 -15.15 9.51
N VAL A 352 -16.50 -15.12 10.00
CA VAL A 352 -16.76 -14.93 11.43
C VAL A 352 -17.26 -16.19 12.14
N SER A 353 -17.72 -17.19 11.39
CA SER A 353 -18.14 -18.50 11.91
C SER A 353 -17.46 -19.61 11.11
N PRO A 354 -16.12 -19.72 11.18
CA PRO A 354 -15.36 -20.68 10.40
C PRO A 354 -15.70 -22.11 10.83
N GLN A 355 -15.94 -22.98 9.84
CA GLN A 355 -16.36 -24.37 10.06
C GLN A 355 -15.31 -25.22 10.79
N ASP A 356 -14.06 -24.78 10.70
CA ASP A 356 -12.86 -25.44 11.23
C ASP A 356 -12.79 -25.34 12.76
N LEU A 357 -13.46 -24.34 13.35
CA LEU A 357 -13.53 -24.14 14.79
C LEU A 357 -14.71 -24.93 15.38
N PRO A 358 -14.49 -25.72 16.46
CA PRO A 358 -15.58 -26.30 17.23
C PRO A 358 -16.56 -25.22 17.72
N GLU A 359 -17.84 -25.57 17.86
CA GLU A 359 -18.88 -24.65 18.35
C GLU A 359 -18.50 -23.99 19.69
N GLU A 360 -17.89 -24.76 20.60
CA GLU A 360 -17.45 -24.32 21.94
C GLU A 360 -16.24 -23.38 21.90
N GLU A 361 -15.64 -23.17 20.73
CA GLU A 361 -14.52 -22.26 20.46
C GLU A 361 -14.91 -21.14 19.48
N GLY A 362 -16.20 -20.99 19.18
CA GLY A 362 -16.69 -19.96 18.25
C GLY A 362 -16.39 -18.53 18.73
N LEU A 363 -16.38 -17.58 17.79
CA LEU A 363 -15.99 -16.19 18.06
C LEU A 363 -17.05 -15.37 18.80
N PHE A 364 -18.26 -15.90 18.92
CA PHE A 364 -19.42 -15.24 19.54
C PHE A 364 -19.74 -15.88 20.89
N VAL A 365 -20.59 -15.22 21.68
CA VAL A 365 -21.04 -15.75 22.98
C VAL A 365 -22.55 -15.96 23.02
N VAL A 366 -22.98 -16.88 23.87
CA VAL A 366 -24.39 -17.10 24.20
C VAL A 366 -24.78 -16.14 25.32
N GLN A 367 -25.56 -15.11 24.99
CA GLN A 367 -26.01 -14.12 25.98
C GLN A 367 -27.43 -13.62 25.67
N PRO A 368 -28.47 -14.12 26.38
CA PRO A 368 -29.86 -13.71 26.20
C PRO A 368 -30.07 -12.18 26.32
N PRO A 369 -31.01 -11.58 25.56
CA PRO A 369 -31.34 -10.15 25.67
C PRO A 369 -31.71 -9.74 27.10
N ALA A 370 -32.46 -10.59 27.81
CA ALA A 370 -32.82 -10.38 29.22
C ALA A 370 -31.60 -10.21 30.12
N LYS A 371 -30.52 -10.95 29.88
CA LYS A 371 -29.28 -10.85 30.67
C LYS A 371 -28.47 -9.60 30.33
N GLN A 372 -28.44 -9.23 29.05
CA GLN A 372 -27.83 -7.96 28.61
C GLN A 372 -28.55 -6.75 29.22
N TRP A 373 -29.88 -6.80 29.29
CA TRP A 373 -30.69 -5.81 29.99
C TRP A 373 -30.41 -5.81 31.50
N GLU A 374 -30.32 -6.97 32.15
CA GLU A 374 -29.98 -7.07 33.57
C GLU A 374 -28.63 -6.40 33.89
N ASN A 375 -27.62 -6.63 33.05
CA ASN A 375 -26.30 -6.01 33.19
C ASN A 375 -26.37 -4.48 33.06
N LEU A 376 -27.14 -3.96 32.10
CA LEU A 376 -27.39 -2.52 31.99
C LEU A 376 -28.15 -1.99 33.21
N ALA A 377 -29.23 -2.65 33.59
CA ALA A 377 -30.11 -2.23 34.66
C ALA A 377 -29.40 -2.19 36.03
N ALA A 378 -28.41 -3.06 36.24
CA ALA A 378 -27.55 -3.03 37.41
C ALA A 378 -26.67 -1.76 37.50
N CYS A 379 -26.42 -1.09 36.38
CA CYS A 379 -25.68 0.17 36.33
C CYS A 379 -26.59 1.41 36.41
N LEU A 380 -27.92 1.24 36.42
CA LEU A 380 -28.86 2.35 36.53
C LEU A 380 -29.09 2.70 38.00
N ASP A 381 -28.57 3.84 38.44
CA ASP A 381 -28.65 4.26 39.83
C ASP A 381 -29.21 5.68 40.02
N ARG A 382 -29.54 6.39 38.93
CA ARG A 382 -30.12 7.75 38.94
C ARG A 382 -30.71 8.16 37.60
N CYS A 383 -31.63 9.13 37.63
CA CYS A 383 -32.17 9.82 36.46
C CYS A 383 -31.99 11.34 36.58
N LEU A 384 -32.02 12.04 35.44
CA LEU A 384 -32.03 13.50 35.41
C LEU A 384 -33.25 14.02 34.64
N VAL A 385 -33.96 14.93 35.27
CA VAL A 385 -35.02 15.73 34.68
C VAL A 385 -34.46 17.13 34.44
N LEU A 386 -34.36 17.51 33.17
CA LEU A 386 -33.94 18.84 32.79
C LEU A 386 -35.15 19.62 32.28
N ALA A 387 -35.57 20.62 33.04
CA ALA A 387 -36.69 21.48 32.73
C ALA A 387 -36.19 22.76 32.03
N ASP A 388 -36.23 22.76 30.70
CA ASP A 388 -35.83 23.89 29.86
C ASP A 388 -37.01 24.84 29.69
N ARG A 389 -37.16 25.78 30.64
CA ARG A 389 -38.24 26.76 30.65
C ARG A 389 -38.17 27.70 29.43
N PRO A 390 -37.01 28.25 29.03
CA PRO A 390 -36.89 29.06 27.81
C PRO A 390 -37.41 28.37 26.54
N GLN A 391 -37.12 27.08 26.37
CA GLN A 391 -37.57 26.31 25.20
C GLN A 391 -38.92 25.60 25.41
N GLY A 392 -39.56 25.75 26.57
CA GLY A 392 -40.81 25.07 26.93
C GLY A 392 -40.73 23.55 26.76
N THR A 393 -39.57 22.95 27.06
CA THR A 393 -39.30 21.53 26.86
C THR A 393 -38.78 20.89 28.15
N ILE A 394 -39.23 19.68 28.45
CA ILE A 394 -38.77 18.90 29.60
C ILE A 394 -38.13 17.62 29.06
N PHE A 395 -36.93 17.31 29.54
CA PHE A 395 -36.21 16.08 29.22
C PHE A 395 -36.14 15.20 30.46
N VAL A 396 -36.51 13.93 30.32
CA VAL A 396 -36.28 12.92 31.35
C VAL A 396 -35.23 11.96 30.80
N ALA A 397 -34.01 12.09 31.28
CA ALA A 397 -32.87 11.27 30.91
C ALA A 397 -32.75 10.08 31.88
N TRP A 398 -32.76 8.88 31.30
CA TRP A 398 -32.62 7.61 32.00
C TRP A 398 -31.16 7.25 32.23
N TYR A 399 -30.36 7.37 31.18
CA TYR A 399 -28.93 7.12 31.18
C TYR A 399 -28.29 7.78 29.96
N ALA A 400 -26.97 7.88 29.99
CA ALA A 400 -26.17 8.41 28.91
C ALA A 400 -24.97 7.50 28.63
N HIS A 401 -24.44 7.57 27.42
CA HIS A 401 -23.25 6.85 27.01
C HIS A 401 -22.14 7.87 26.76
N THR A 402 -21.23 8.03 27.71
CA THR A 402 -20.22 9.10 27.68
C THR A 402 -19.29 9.04 26.47
N THR A 403 -18.93 7.85 25.98
CA THR A 403 -18.08 7.71 24.77
C THR A 403 -18.76 8.23 23.50
N THR A 404 -20.06 7.96 23.32
CA THR A 404 -20.80 8.28 22.08
C THR A 404 -21.57 9.60 22.18
N GLY A 405 -21.64 10.20 23.37
CA GLY A 405 -22.37 11.43 23.65
C GLY A 405 -23.90 11.29 23.57
N ARG A 406 -24.43 10.06 23.64
CA ARG A 406 -25.86 9.76 23.49
C ARG A 406 -26.58 9.76 24.83
N VAL A 407 -27.81 10.29 24.86
CA VAL A 407 -28.67 10.31 26.05
C VAL A 407 -29.99 9.62 25.73
N SER A 408 -30.29 8.55 26.47
CA SER A 408 -31.55 7.83 26.38
C SER A 408 -32.58 8.40 27.33
N GLY A 409 -33.81 8.56 26.84
CA GLY A 409 -34.88 9.16 27.61
C GLY A 409 -36.03 9.70 26.78
N VAL A 410 -36.87 10.51 27.42
CA VAL A 410 -38.13 11.02 26.88
C VAL A 410 -38.11 12.54 26.81
N ARG A 411 -38.62 13.10 25.69
CA ARG A 411 -38.83 14.55 25.53
C ARG A 411 -40.31 14.91 25.63
N VAL A 412 -40.65 15.71 26.62
CA VAL A 412 -42.01 16.20 26.86
C VAL A 412 -42.09 17.69 26.46
N ARG A 413 -43.15 18.05 25.72
CA ARG A 413 -43.44 19.45 25.35
C ARG A 413 -44.85 19.83 25.78
N PRO A 414 -45.01 20.55 26.90
CA PRO A 414 -46.29 21.11 27.30
C PRO A 414 -46.84 22.07 26.23
N THR A 415 -48.16 22.16 26.06
CA THR A 415 -48.79 23.06 25.08
C THR A 415 -48.84 24.52 25.58
N LYS A 416 -48.78 25.50 24.66
CA LYS A 416 -48.70 26.95 24.97
C LYS A 416 -49.82 27.52 25.85
N ALA A 417 -50.98 26.86 25.98
CA ALA A 417 -52.11 27.34 26.78
C ALA A 417 -51.91 27.22 28.31
N ASN A 418 -50.76 26.69 28.76
CA ASN A 418 -50.51 26.18 30.12
C ASN A 418 -49.20 26.72 30.76
N ALA A 419 -48.61 27.82 30.27
CA ALA A 419 -47.18 28.08 30.44
C ALA A 419 -46.70 28.51 31.86
N ASP A 420 -47.51 29.16 32.71
CA ASP A 420 -46.99 29.67 34.00
C ASP A 420 -47.54 28.99 35.26
N ALA A 421 -48.81 28.55 35.30
CA ALA A 421 -49.38 27.86 36.48
C ALA A 421 -49.26 26.33 36.43
N SER A 422 -48.87 25.74 35.29
CA SER A 422 -48.81 24.28 35.07
C SER A 422 -47.44 23.76 34.62
N TRP A 423 -46.42 24.62 34.54
CA TRP A 423 -45.05 24.19 34.24
C TRP A 423 -44.52 23.25 35.32
N GLU A 424 -44.58 23.66 36.60
CA GLU A 424 -44.15 22.85 37.74
C GLU A 424 -44.84 21.48 37.74
N ARG A 425 -46.15 21.48 37.56
CA ARG A 425 -46.96 20.26 37.48
C ARG A 425 -46.57 19.37 36.30
N ALA A 426 -46.20 19.96 35.17
CA ALA A 426 -45.73 19.19 34.01
C ALA A 426 -44.36 18.57 34.25
N VAL A 427 -43.47 19.26 34.97
CA VAL A 427 -42.14 18.73 35.34
C VAL A 427 -42.27 17.59 36.33
N GLU A 428 -43.04 17.78 37.41
CA GLU A 428 -43.32 16.73 38.40
C GLU A 428 -44.01 15.52 37.76
N TRP A 429 -44.99 15.76 36.89
CA TRP A 429 -45.64 14.68 36.14
C TRP A 429 -44.65 13.91 35.26
N ALA A 430 -43.77 14.60 34.54
CA ALA A 430 -42.77 13.95 33.68
C ALA A 430 -41.76 13.14 34.51
N ALA A 431 -41.30 13.70 35.63
CA ALA A 431 -40.42 13.02 36.59
C ALA A 431 -41.10 11.76 37.16
N ALA A 432 -42.38 11.86 37.54
CA ALA A 432 -43.16 10.78 38.11
C ALA A 432 -43.43 9.66 37.11
N ASP A 433 -43.92 9.98 35.91
CA ASP A 433 -44.27 8.97 34.90
C ASP A 433 -43.04 8.28 34.34
N PHE A 434 -41.99 9.04 34.02
CA PHE A 434 -40.86 8.54 33.24
C PHE A 434 -39.59 8.30 34.06
N GLY A 435 -39.47 8.80 35.29
CA GLY A 435 -38.32 8.50 36.15
C GLY A 435 -38.33 7.04 36.64
N PHE A 436 -37.14 6.46 36.81
CA PHE A 436 -37.01 5.10 37.33
C PHE A 436 -37.46 4.98 38.79
N ARG A 437 -38.10 3.84 39.11
CA ARG A 437 -38.77 3.55 40.39
C ARG A 437 -37.85 3.69 41.61
N ALA A 438 -36.70 3.04 41.58
CA ALA A 438 -35.82 2.95 42.74
C ALA A 438 -34.52 3.76 42.57
N CYS A 439 -34.57 4.78 41.72
CA CYS A 439 -33.45 5.67 41.47
C CYS A 439 -33.79 7.07 41.98
N PRO A 440 -32.84 7.80 42.60
CA PRO A 440 -32.93 9.24 42.74
C PRO A 440 -33.16 9.91 41.38
N ILE A 441 -34.17 10.78 41.31
CA ILE A 441 -34.53 11.57 40.14
C ILE A 441 -34.09 13.00 40.41
N PHE A 442 -32.93 13.37 39.87
CA PHE A 442 -32.44 14.74 39.97
C PHE A 442 -33.22 15.64 39.04
N ARG A 443 -33.44 16.88 39.44
CA ARG A 443 -34.07 17.91 38.62
C ARG A 443 -33.21 19.16 38.58
N VAL A 444 -32.99 19.64 37.36
CA VAL A 444 -32.34 20.93 37.08
C VAL A 444 -33.29 21.77 36.24
N ASP A 445 -33.57 22.98 36.69
CA ASP A 445 -34.36 23.97 35.96
C ASP A 445 -33.43 24.94 35.24
N ILE A 446 -33.60 25.11 33.92
CA ILE A 446 -33.02 26.24 33.19
C ILE A 446 -34.05 27.35 33.24
N LEU A 447 -33.73 28.43 33.96
CA LEU A 447 -34.63 29.56 34.16
C LEU A 447 -34.51 30.58 33.02
N ALA A 448 -33.27 30.83 32.58
CA ALA A 448 -32.93 31.71 31.46
C ALA A 448 -31.70 31.17 30.71
N ALA A 449 -31.63 31.43 29.41
CA ALA A 449 -30.49 31.09 28.56
C ALA A 449 -30.37 32.14 27.45
N ASP A 450 -29.48 33.11 27.64
CA ASP A 450 -29.28 34.25 26.75
C ASP A 450 -27.77 34.54 26.52
N GLU A 451 -27.47 35.71 25.96
CA GLU A 451 -26.09 36.13 25.69
C GLU A 451 -25.27 36.39 26.97
N GLU A 452 -25.92 36.68 28.10
CA GLU A 452 -25.27 36.95 29.39
C GLU A 452 -24.92 35.66 30.14
N GLY A 453 -25.64 34.57 29.89
CA GLY A 453 -25.32 33.28 30.47
C GLY A 453 -26.47 32.28 30.48
N VAL A 454 -26.37 31.30 31.37
CA VAL A 454 -27.47 30.38 31.66
C VAL A 454 -27.73 30.45 33.15
N GLU A 455 -28.96 30.76 33.51
CA GLU A 455 -29.44 30.79 34.88
C GLU A 455 -30.06 29.44 35.21
N LEU A 456 -29.55 28.79 36.25
CA LEU A 456 -30.03 27.49 36.73
C LEU A 456 -30.76 27.67 38.06
N GLY A 457 -31.88 26.96 38.21
CA GLY A 457 -32.56 26.80 39.49
C GLY A 457 -31.78 25.89 40.45
N PRO A 458 -32.19 25.83 41.74
CA PRO A 458 -31.57 24.93 42.70
C PRO A 458 -31.72 23.46 42.27
N LEU A 459 -30.70 22.64 42.57
CA LEU A 459 -30.79 21.19 42.38
C LEU A 459 -31.88 20.64 43.28
N ARG A 460 -32.81 19.89 42.70
CA ARG A 460 -33.82 19.12 43.46
C ARG A 460 -33.61 17.64 43.21
N CYS A 461 -34.04 16.82 44.16
CA CYS A 461 -33.97 15.37 44.04
C CYS A 461 -35.28 14.77 44.52
N TYR A 462 -35.80 13.81 43.76
CA TYR A 462 -37.02 13.09 44.11
C TYR A 462 -36.80 11.59 44.14
N THR A 463 -37.66 10.89 44.86
CA THR A 463 -37.84 9.44 44.80
C THR A 463 -39.30 9.10 44.53
N LYS A 464 -39.57 7.88 44.06
CA LYS A 464 -40.92 7.37 43.84
C LYS A 464 -41.32 6.40 44.93
N ASP A 465 -42.62 6.14 45.05
CA ASP A 465 -43.13 5.09 45.91
C ASP A 465 -42.53 3.73 45.56
N ALA A 466 -42.39 2.90 46.59
CA ALA A 466 -41.71 1.61 46.47
C ALA A 466 -42.40 0.66 45.49
N ASP A 467 -43.66 0.85 45.12
CA ASP A 467 -44.46 0.06 44.17
C ASP A 467 -44.68 0.76 42.81
N ALA A 468 -44.18 1.98 42.62
CA ALA A 468 -44.40 2.76 41.41
C ALA A 468 -43.72 2.15 40.17
N GLY A 469 -44.40 2.16 39.02
CA GLY A 469 -43.82 1.74 37.73
C GLY A 469 -43.18 2.90 36.96
N THR A 470 -42.39 2.60 35.93
CA THR A 470 -41.84 3.54 34.94
C THR A 470 -42.64 3.39 33.65
N ILE A 471 -43.23 4.47 33.16
CA ILE A 471 -43.94 4.42 31.88
C ILE A 471 -42.93 4.30 30.74
N LEU A 472 -43.05 3.20 29.98
CA LEU A 472 -42.33 3.03 28.73
C LEU A 472 -43.07 3.76 27.62
N ALA A 473 -42.43 4.71 26.94
CA ALA A 473 -43.05 5.49 25.87
C ALA A 473 -42.04 5.90 24.80
N ALA A 474 -42.52 6.13 23.58
CA ALA A 474 -41.72 6.64 22.47
C ALA A 474 -41.15 8.03 22.78
N SER A 475 -39.84 8.22 22.59
CA SER A 475 -39.11 9.41 23.04
C SER A 475 -39.70 10.75 22.57
N LYS A 476 -40.19 10.81 21.32
CA LYS A 476 -40.77 12.03 20.71
C LYS A 476 -42.29 12.11 20.78
N ARG A 477 -42.97 11.04 21.21
CA ARG A 477 -44.43 10.95 21.30
C ARG A 477 -44.86 10.34 22.64
N PRO A 478 -44.50 10.96 23.78
CA PRO A 478 -44.75 10.40 25.11
C PRO A 478 -46.25 10.21 25.45
N THR A 479 -47.14 10.84 24.69
CA THR A 479 -48.60 10.73 24.83
C THR A 479 -49.23 9.71 23.88
N GLN A 480 -48.43 8.99 23.08
CA GLN A 480 -48.93 7.91 22.23
C GLN A 480 -49.34 6.72 23.10
N LEU A 481 -50.47 6.09 22.75
CA LEU A 481 -50.90 4.84 23.36
C LEU A 481 -50.34 3.67 22.57
N HIS A 482 -50.02 2.58 23.28
CA HIS A 482 -49.69 1.29 22.69
C HIS A 482 -50.90 0.36 22.87
N PRO A 483 -51.92 0.44 21.98
CA PRO A 483 -53.00 -0.54 22.02
C PRO A 483 -52.42 -1.91 21.67
N ASP A 484 -52.57 -2.88 22.57
CA ASP A 484 -52.14 -4.27 22.36
C ASP A 484 -50.61 -4.49 22.27
N GLY A 485 -49.81 -3.64 22.92
CA GLY A 485 -48.35 -3.82 23.01
C GLY A 485 -47.94 -5.11 23.75
N PRO A 486 -46.84 -5.79 23.36
CA PRO A 486 -46.37 -7.01 24.01
C PRO A 486 -45.92 -6.72 25.45
N ASN A 487 -45.95 -7.70 26.35
CA ASN A 487 -45.50 -7.48 27.74
C ASN A 487 -44.04 -6.95 27.75
N PRO A 488 -43.76 -5.74 28.30
CA PRO A 488 -42.40 -5.20 28.34
C PRO A 488 -41.43 -6.15 29.03
N GLU A 489 -41.90 -6.92 30.02
CA GLU A 489 -41.05 -7.84 30.77
C GLU A 489 -40.48 -8.98 29.93
N THR A 490 -41.05 -9.25 28.75
CA THR A 490 -40.50 -10.24 27.81
C THR A 490 -39.14 -9.82 27.28
N LEU A 491 -38.93 -8.53 27.00
CA LEU A 491 -37.70 -8.01 26.40
C LEU A 491 -36.87 -7.16 27.37
N LEU A 492 -37.54 -6.53 28.34
CA LEU A 492 -36.96 -5.70 29.39
C LEU A 492 -37.52 -6.15 30.76
N PRO A 493 -37.08 -7.29 31.31
CA PRO A 493 -37.60 -7.78 32.59
C PRO A 493 -37.38 -6.78 33.73
N SER A 494 -38.30 -6.77 34.69
CA SER A 494 -38.20 -5.91 35.88
C SER A 494 -36.91 -6.19 36.66
N SER A 495 -36.29 -5.13 37.19
CA SER A 495 -35.08 -5.17 38.01
C SER A 495 -35.31 -4.43 39.34
N ALA A 496 -34.27 -4.36 40.18
CA ALA A 496 -34.33 -3.56 41.41
C ALA A 496 -34.55 -2.06 41.12
N ALA A 497 -34.00 -1.54 40.01
CA ALA A 497 -34.06 -0.13 39.63
C ALA A 497 -35.30 0.22 38.78
N VAL A 498 -35.73 -0.72 37.92
CA VAL A 498 -36.69 -0.44 36.83
C VAL A 498 -37.81 -1.46 36.82
N SER A 499 -39.04 -0.98 36.69
CA SER A 499 -40.23 -1.79 36.42
C SER A 499 -41.08 -1.04 35.40
N TRP A 500 -41.57 -1.72 34.37
CA TRP A 500 -42.19 -1.08 33.22
C TRP A 500 -43.71 -1.17 33.23
N VAL A 501 -44.37 -0.08 32.81
CA VAL A 501 -45.81 -0.03 32.61
C VAL A 501 -46.10 0.57 31.24
N TRP A 502 -46.92 -0.11 30.44
CA TRP A 502 -47.42 0.48 29.20
C TRP A 502 -48.41 1.61 29.48
N ARG A 503 -48.32 2.66 28.67
CA ARG A 503 -49.34 3.72 28.69
C ARG A 503 -50.62 3.22 28.02
N THR A 504 -51.67 3.00 28.82
CA THR A 504 -52.99 2.52 28.37
C THR A 504 -54.04 3.62 28.24
N ALA A 505 -53.81 4.80 28.84
CA ALA A 505 -54.69 5.98 28.73
C ALA A 505 -53.96 7.21 28.19
N LYS A 506 -54.61 7.93 27.27
CA LYS A 506 -54.05 9.14 26.65
C LYS A 506 -54.13 10.28 27.65
N CYS A 507 -53.00 10.91 27.96
CA CYS A 507 -53.03 12.18 28.71
C CYS A 507 -53.51 13.28 27.77
N HIS A 508 -54.71 13.81 28.02
CA HIS A 508 -55.33 14.83 27.17
C HIS A 508 -54.69 16.22 27.37
N ALA A 509 -53.99 16.47 28.49
CA ALA A 509 -53.22 17.68 28.70
C ALA A 509 -52.02 17.47 29.64
N VAL A 510 -50.81 17.42 29.08
CA VAL A 510 -49.54 17.48 29.83
C VAL A 510 -49.57 18.66 30.82
N GLY A 511 -49.40 18.38 32.12
CA GLY A 511 -49.39 19.38 33.19
C GLY A 511 -50.74 19.71 33.86
N LYS A 512 -51.85 19.06 33.48
CA LYS A 512 -53.16 19.22 34.16
C LYS A 512 -53.58 18.01 35.01
N ASP A 513 -53.25 16.81 34.57
CA ASP A 513 -53.54 15.57 35.31
C ASP A 513 -52.41 15.26 36.29
N PHE A 514 -52.72 14.58 37.40
CA PHE A 514 -51.71 14.06 38.32
C PHE A 514 -51.20 12.71 37.80
N SER A 515 -49.90 12.45 37.97
CA SER A 515 -49.38 11.09 37.79
C SER A 515 -50.01 10.18 38.84
N ALA A 516 -50.26 8.92 38.47
CA ALA A 516 -50.61 7.88 39.44
C ALA A 516 -49.39 7.45 40.30
N PHE A 517 -48.19 7.88 39.91
CA PHE A 517 -46.96 7.65 40.65
C PHE A 517 -46.62 8.92 41.43
N HIS A 518 -46.56 8.85 42.76
CA HIS A 518 -46.22 10.04 43.56
C HIS A 518 -44.70 10.22 43.67
N LEU A 519 -44.27 11.47 43.82
CA LEU A 519 -42.90 11.86 44.06
C LEU A 519 -42.73 12.38 45.48
N HIS A 520 -41.62 12.01 46.10
CA HIS A 520 -41.17 12.53 47.39
C HIS A 520 -39.87 13.28 47.17
N GLU A 521 -39.83 14.56 47.52
CA GLU A 521 -38.61 15.34 47.46
C GLU A 521 -37.67 14.95 48.60
N VAL A 522 -36.38 14.77 48.29
CA VAL A 522 -35.33 14.37 49.24
C VAL A 522 -34.16 15.35 49.13
N PRO A 523 -34.25 16.53 49.77
CA PRO A 523 -33.26 17.60 49.65
C PRO A 523 -31.84 17.18 50.04
N GLU A 524 -31.70 16.28 51.01
CA GLU A 524 -30.40 15.85 51.55
C GLU A 524 -29.53 15.16 50.48
N ILE A 525 -30.15 14.46 49.51
CA ILE A 525 -29.44 13.84 48.39
C ILE A 525 -28.95 14.90 47.40
N ALA A 526 -29.73 15.96 47.20
CA ALA A 526 -29.36 17.07 46.32
C ALA A 526 -28.24 17.93 46.91
N GLU A 527 -28.28 18.21 48.22
CA GLU A 527 -27.26 19.01 48.93
C GLU A 527 -25.85 18.39 48.87
N GLY A 528 -25.78 17.06 48.80
CA GLY A 528 -24.52 16.32 48.64
C GLY A 528 -23.92 16.36 47.24
N ARG A 529 -24.56 17.03 46.26
CA ARG A 529 -24.12 17.06 44.86
C ARG A 529 -23.99 18.47 44.32
N THR A 530 -23.07 18.63 43.37
CA THR A 530 -22.83 19.89 42.69
C THR A 530 -23.36 19.82 41.26
N ILE A 531 -24.26 20.74 40.89
CA ILE A 531 -24.58 20.95 39.47
C ILE A 531 -23.34 21.54 38.82
N SER A 532 -22.94 21.02 37.67
CA SER A 532 -21.93 21.67 36.86
C SER A 532 -22.56 22.95 36.33
N THR A 533 -22.19 24.06 36.97
CA THR A 533 -22.44 25.38 36.40
C THR A 533 -21.51 25.49 35.22
N LEU A 534 -22.05 25.60 34.00
CA LEU A 534 -21.31 25.83 32.73
C LEU A 534 -19.94 26.48 32.99
N SER A 535 -18.88 25.67 33.12
CA SER A 535 -17.70 26.13 33.84
C SER A 535 -17.04 27.30 33.10
N THR A 536 -17.06 28.48 33.74
CA THR A 536 -16.64 29.78 33.17
C THR A 536 -15.27 29.70 32.50
N ARG A 537 -14.35 28.90 33.06
CA ARG A 537 -12.95 28.83 32.62
C ARG A 537 -12.74 28.09 31.29
N ASN A 538 -13.54 27.05 30.99
CA ASN A 538 -13.52 26.36 29.69
C ASN A 538 -14.48 27.01 28.69
N ARG A 539 -15.56 27.63 29.20
CA ARG A 539 -16.58 28.33 28.43
C ARG A 539 -16.11 29.66 27.86
N GLU A 540 -15.45 30.52 28.61
CA GLU A 540 -14.92 31.80 28.08
C GLU A 540 -13.83 31.58 27.04
N LYS A 541 -12.95 30.59 27.25
CA LYS A 541 -11.93 30.24 26.27
C LYS A 541 -12.55 29.72 24.96
N ARG A 542 -13.53 28.81 25.05
CA ARG A 542 -14.25 28.33 23.86
C ARG A 542 -15.12 29.41 23.20
N LEU A 543 -15.82 30.24 23.98
CA LEU A 543 -16.63 31.35 23.47
C LEU A 543 -15.76 32.46 22.85
N GLN A 544 -14.54 32.68 23.36
CA GLN A 544 -13.56 33.58 22.76
C GLN A 544 -13.00 32.99 21.46
N GLU A 545 -12.64 31.70 21.43
CA GLU A 545 -12.27 30.99 20.19
C GLU A 545 -13.41 31.02 19.14
N ILE A 546 -14.68 31.01 19.60
CA ILE A 546 -15.89 31.18 18.77
C ILE A 546 -16.06 32.63 18.28
N ARG A 547 -15.78 33.64 19.12
CA ARG A 547 -15.81 35.06 18.74
C ARG A 547 -14.72 35.39 17.73
N ASP A 548 -13.53 34.82 17.91
CA ASP A 548 -12.41 34.93 16.98
C ASP A 548 -12.72 34.21 15.63
N ALA A 549 -13.52 33.13 15.67
CA ALA A 549 -14.08 32.47 14.49
C ALA A 549 -15.27 33.22 13.87
N ALA A 550 -15.97 34.09 14.60
CA ALA A 550 -17.05 34.95 14.09
C ALA A 550 -16.50 36.14 13.27
N SER A 551 -15.25 36.55 13.51
CA SER A 551 -14.41 37.33 12.58
C SER A 551 -13.90 36.49 11.40
N ALA A 552 -14.76 35.60 10.90
CA ALA A 552 -14.46 34.60 9.88
C ALA A 552 -13.88 35.19 8.59
N GLU A 553 -14.12 36.46 8.26
CA GLU A 553 -13.59 37.05 7.03
C GLU A 553 -12.07 37.25 7.04
N ASP A 554 -11.48 37.62 8.18
CA ASP A 554 -10.02 37.81 8.27
C ASP A 554 -9.28 36.47 8.34
N TRP A 555 -9.82 35.51 9.10
CA TRP A 555 -9.31 34.16 9.12
C TRP A 555 -9.54 33.44 7.78
N ARG A 556 -10.71 33.59 7.13
CA ARG A 556 -10.95 33.04 5.77
C ARG A 556 -9.99 33.66 4.77
N ARG A 557 -9.67 34.94 4.84
CA ARG A 557 -8.72 35.59 3.90
C ARG A 557 -7.30 35.07 4.08
N CYS A 558 -6.87 34.82 5.31
CA CYS A 558 -5.55 34.25 5.62
C CYS A 558 -5.48 32.74 5.34
N ALA A 559 -6.52 31.98 5.69
CA ALA A 559 -6.64 30.55 5.42
C ALA A 559 -6.80 30.28 3.93
N TRP A 560 -7.53 31.12 3.17
CA TRP A 560 -7.57 31.03 1.71
C TRP A 560 -6.20 31.30 1.10
N LYS A 561 -5.47 32.34 1.53
CA LYS A 561 -4.09 32.58 1.05
C LYS A 561 -3.16 31.42 1.37
N TRP A 562 -3.31 30.80 2.55
CA TRP A 562 -2.51 29.66 2.97
C TRP A 562 -2.87 28.39 2.16
N LEU A 563 -4.16 28.09 2.00
CA LEU A 563 -4.65 26.98 1.16
C LEU A 563 -4.33 27.16 -0.32
N GLU A 564 -4.33 28.39 -0.84
CA GLU A 564 -3.93 28.71 -2.21
C GLU A 564 -2.42 28.53 -2.40
N ALA A 565 -1.61 28.92 -1.41
CA ALA A 565 -0.17 28.68 -1.42
C ALA A 565 0.16 27.19 -1.31
N GLU A 566 -0.58 26.44 -0.48
CA GLU A 566 -0.42 25.00 -0.31
C GLU A 566 -0.92 24.23 -1.54
N ARG A 567 -1.98 24.71 -2.20
CA ARG A 567 -2.43 24.19 -3.50
C ARG A 567 -1.39 24.43 -4.58
N GLN A 568 -0.80 25.63 -4.66
CA GLN A 568 0.27 25.93 -5.60
C GLN A 568 1.50 25.05 -5.37
N LEU A 569 1.87 24.81 -4.11
CA LEU A 569 3.00 23.97 -3.74
C LEU A 569 2.74 22.50 -4.12
N HIS A 570 1.52 22.01 -3.90
CA HIS A 570 1.13 20.66 -4.28
C HIS A 570 0.95 20.48 -5.80
N GLU A 571 0.41 21.47 -6.51
CA GLU A 571 0.36 21.50 -7.99
C GLU A 571 1.79 21.52 -8.58
N GLU A 572 2.72 22.24 -7.96
CA GLU A 572 4.15 22.22 -8.34
C GLU A 572 4.81 20.87 -8.05
N GLU A 573 4.49 20.23 -6.93
CA GLU A 573 4.96 18.87 -6.60
C GLU A 573 4.39 17.82 -7.55
N GLN A 574 3.09 17.88 -7.87
CA GLN A 574 2.46 17.00 -8.85
C GLN A 574 3.02 17.24 -10.25
N ARG A 575 3.28 18.49 -10.64
CA ARG A 575 3.94 18.81 -11.93
C ARG A 575 5.36 18.25 -11.95
N ARG A 576 6.14 18.42 -10.88
CA ARG A 576 7.49 17.84 -10.76
C ARG A 576 7.45 16.32 -10.83
N ARG A 577 6.49 15.68 -10.16
CA ARG A 577 6.31 14.23 -10.17
C ARG A 577 5.85 13.72 -11.54
N ALA A 578 5.00 14.47 -12.25
CA ALA A 578 4.60 14.17 -13.62
C ALA A 578 5.79 14.31 -14.60
N GLU A 579 6.60 15.36 -14.46
CA GLU A 579 7.84 15.53 -15.21
C GLU A 579 8.85 14.41 -14.91
N GLU A 580 8.93 13.96 -13.66
CA GLU A 580 9.79 12.83 -13.25
C GLU A 580 9.27 11.50 -13.81
N LEU A 581 7.97 11.25 -13.74
CA LEU A 581 7.33 10.06 -14.33
C LEU A 581 7.45 10.05 -15.85
N ASP A 582 7.35 11.19 -16.53
CA ASP A 582 7.58 11.29 -17.98
C ASP A 582 9.04 11.02 -18.33
N ARG A 583 10.01 11.53 -17.55
CA ARG A 583 11.42 11.16 -17.70
C ARG A 583 11.65 9.67 -17.49
N ILE A 584 11.01 9.05 -16.50
CA ILE A 584 11.10 7.60 -16.25
C ILE A 584 10.46 6.83 -17.42
N ALA A 585 9.32 7.27 -17.94
CA ALA A 585 8.66 6.65 -19.09
C ALA A 585 9.53 6.73 -20.35
N GLN A 586 10.18 7.88 -20.59
CA GLN A 586 11.15 8.05 -21.68
C GLN A 586 12.37 7.12 -21.52
N LEU A 587 12.89 6.96 -20.29
CA LEU A 587 13.98 6.02 -19.99
C LEU A 587 13.55 4.56 -20.20
N VAL A 588 12.32 4.19 -19.81
CA VAL A 588 11.77 2.84 -20.02
C VAL A 588 11.53 2.58 -21.52
N ALA A 589 11.03 3.56 -22.27
CA ALA A 589 10.85 3.45 -23.72
C ALA A 589 12.20 3.30 -24.45
N ALA A 590 13.21 4.08 -24.06
CA ALA A 590 14.58 3.93 -24.56
C ALA A 590 15.18 2.55 -24.20
N GLY A 591 14.92 2.06 -22.98
CA GLY A 591 15.31 0.72 -22.55
C GLY A 591 14.65 -0.40 -23.35
N ARG A 592 13.36 -0.27 -23.69
CA ARG A 592 12.64 -1.23 -24.55
C ARG A 592 13.19 -1.25 -25.97
N GLN A 593 13.42 -0.08 -26.58
CA GLN A 593 14.03 0.01 -27.91
C GLN A 593 15.45 -0.57 -27.94
N PHE A 594 16.24 -0.35 -26.89
CA PHE A 594 17.57 -0.94 -26.75
C PHE A 594 17.50 -2.48 -26.67
N ALA A 595 16.60 -3.02 -25.86
CA ALA A 595 16.40 -4.46 -25.72
C ALA A 595 15.93 -5.14 -27.03
N GLU A 596 15.04 -4.48 -27.78
CA GLU A 596 14.56 -4.97 -29.08
C GLU A 596 15.70 -5.08 -30.10
N LYS A 597 16.48 -4.00 -30.27
CA LYS A 597 17.64 -4.01 -31.18
C LYS A 597 18.74 -4.98 -30.74
N SER A 598 18.97 -5.13 -29.44
CA SER A 598 19.91 -6.15 -28.93
C SER A 598 19.46 -7.55 -29.29
N ARG A 599 18.15 -7.83 -29.19
CA ARG A 599 17.57 -9.11 -29.61
C ARG A 599 17.74 -9.39 -31.10
N GLU A 600 17.57 -8.37 -31.95
CA GLU A 600 17.84 -8.49 -33.40
C GLU A 600 19.31 -8.86 -33.66
N THR A 601 20.24 -8.19 -32.98
CA THR A 601 21.68 -8.46 -33.12
C THR A 601 22.03 -9.88 -32.65
N ALA A 602 21.41 -10.35 -31.57
CA ALA A 602 21.56 -11.72 -31.08
C ALA A 602 21.07 -12.75 -32.11
N ILE A 603 19.96 -12.48 -32.80
CA ILE A 603 19.40 -13.33 -33.86
C ILE A 603 20.33 -13.34 -35.08
N ASP A 604 20.83 -12.20 -35.52
CA ASP A 604 21.77 -12.07 -36.64
C ASP A 604 23.05 -12.88 -36.38
N VAL A 605 23.67 -12.68 -35.22
CA VAL A 605 24.88 -13.42 -34.79
C VAL A 605 24.57 -14.91 -34.70
N GLY A 606 23.44 -15.29 -34.09
CA GLY A 606 23.00 -16.67 -33.97
C GLY A 606 22.84 -17.36 -35.34
N THR A 607 22.21 -16.66 -36.28
CA THR A 607 21.94 -17.12 -37.65
C THR A 607 23.23 -17.27 -38.44
N ALA A 608 24.10 -16.25 -38.45
CA ALA A 608 25.39 -16.30 -39.13
C ALA A 608 26.24 -17.48 -38.63
N LEU A 609 26.27 -17.72 -37.32
CA LEU A 609 26.98 -18.86 -36.73
C LEU A 609 26.33 -20.22 -37.02
N GLY A 610 25.06 -20.24 -37.46
CA GLY A 610 24.30 -21.44 -37.85
C GLY A 610 24.51 -21.87 -39.30
N VAL A 611 24.89 -20.95 -40.19
CA VAL A 611 25.17 -21.27 -41.61
C VAL A 611 26.46 -22.10 -41.72
N GLY A 612 26.41 -23.17 -42.52
CA GLY A 612 27.50 -24.13 -42.72
C GLY A 612 28.67 -23.55 -43.50
N GLY A 613 29.55 -22.82 -42.82
CA GLY A 613 30.80 -22.29 -43.38
C GLY A 613 31.55 -21.48 -42.32
N THR A 614 32.84 -21.75 -42.12
CA THR A 614 33.68 -20.90 -41.26
C THR A 614 35.06 -20.81 -41.89
N GLY A 615 35.40 -19.61 -42.35
CA GLY A 615 36.68 -19.32 -42.98
C GLY A 615 37.81 -19.15 -41.97
N LYS A 616 39.02 -18.92 -42.45
CA LYS A 616 40.14 -18.47 -41.63
C LYS A 616 40.24 -16.96 -41.70
N VAL A 617 40.69 -16.32 -40.62
CA VAL A 617 41.02 -14.89 -40.62
C VAL A 617 42.03 -14.53 -41.72
N ALA A 618 42.91 -15.47 -42.08
CA ALA A 618 43.89 -15.29 -43.15
C ALA A 618 43.30 -15.24 -44.58
N ASP A 619 42.05 -15.68 -44.75
CA ASP A 619 41.37 -15.66 -46.04
C ASP A 619 40.65 -14.31 -46.27
N LEU A 620 40.67 -13.42 -45.28
CA LEU A 620 40.08 -12.08 -45.37
C LEU A 620 41.07 -11.08 -45.99
N ALA A 621 40.54 -10.13 -46.75
CA ALA A 621 41.35 -9.09 -47.39
C ALA A 621 42.11 -8.24 -46.36
N ALA A 622 43.43 -8.15 -46.50
CA ALA A 622 44.30 -7.30 -45.69
C ALA A 622 44.04 -5.81 -45.94
N GLY A 623 44.23 -4.98 -44.92
CA GLY A 623 43.98 -3.53 -44.96
C GLY A 623 42.50 -3.13 -44.94
N ARG A 624 41.58 -4.11 -44.79
CA ARG A 624 40.14 -3.86 -44.66
C ARG A 624 39.74 -3.82 -43.19
N LYS A 625 38.83 -2.90 -42.86
CA LYS A 625 38.23 -2.79 -41.52
C LYS A 625 36.99 -3.65 -41.39
N TRP A 626 36.88 -4.34 -40.26
CA TRP A 626 35.84 -5.29 -39.94
C TRP A 626 35.22 -4.94 -38.59
N VAL A 627 33.90 -4.95 -38.54
CA VAL A 627 33.13 -4.76 -37.31
C VAL A 627 32.82 -6.14 -36.72
N VAL A 628 33.16 -6.34 -35.45
CA VAL A 628 32.82 -7.56 -34.72
C VAL A 628 31.38 -7.45 -34.23
N LEU A 629 30.50 -8.33 -34.72
CA LEU A 629 29.10 -8.38 -34.28
C LEU A 629 28.91 -9.28 -33.05
N GLY A 630 29.71 -10.34 -32.96
CA GLY A 630 29.59 -11.33 -31.90
C GLY A 630 30.48 -12.53 -32.14
N PHE A 631 30.54 -13.44 -31.16
CA PHE A 631 31.34 -14.65 -31.25
C PHE A 631 30.75 -15.79 -30.43
N ARG A 632 31.14 -17.03 -30.73
CA ARG A 632 30.71 -18.22 -29.99
C ARG A 632 31.91 -19.03 -29.55
N ARG A 633 31.88 -19.42 -28.28
CA ARG A 633 32.89 -20.30 -27.65
C ARG A 633 32.24 -21.52 -27.03
N ALA A 634 33.01 -22.59 -26.86
CA ALA A 634 32.62 -23.70 -26.00
C ALA A 634 32.59 -23.21 -24.55
N ALA A 635 31.60 -23.65 -23.77
CA ALA A 635 31.52 -23.36 -22.34
C ALA A 635 32.79 -23.92 -21.68
N GLN A 636 33.49 -23.09 -20.90
CA GLN A 636 34.50 -23.59 -19.99
C GLN A 636 33.77 -24.49 -18.98
N GLN A 637 34.11 -25.79 -18.95
CA GLN A 637 33.73 -26.63 -17.83
C GLN A 637 34.31 -25.98 -16.57
N GLY A 638 33.44 -25.72 -15.58
CA GLY A 638 33.80 -25.06 -14.33
C GLY A 638 34.94 -25.76 -13.61
N ALA A 639 35.61 -25.01 -12.75
CA ALA A 639 36.86 -25.33 -12.06
C ALA A 639 36.82 -26.54 -11.10
N ASP A 640 35.77 -27.37 -11.11
CA ASP A 640 35.58 -28.48 -10.15
C ASP A 640 35.68 -29.89 -10.76
N ALA A 641 36.04 -30.05 -12.03
CA ALA A 641 36.29 -31.37 -12.62
C ALA A 641 37.78 -31.75 -12.53
N GLN A 642 38.18 -32.31 -11.39
CA GLN A 642 39.44 -33.04 -11.25
C GLN A 642 39.42 -34.34 -12.08
N GLN A 643 40.60 -34.67 -12.62
CA GLN A 643 41.07 -35.98 -13.11
C GLN A 643 40.83 -36.37 -14.59
N GLY A 644 41.95 -36.46 -15.30
CA GLY A 644 42.09 -37.24 -16.52
C GLY A 644 43.34 -36.85 -17.30
N ALA A 645 44.49 -37.47 -17.02
CA ALA A 645 45.75 -37.26 -17.74
C ALA A 645 45.68 -37.58 -19.25
N ASN A 646 44.58 -38.16 -19.74
CA ASN A 646 44.34 -38.45 -21.15
C ASN A 646 43.63 -37.31 -21.91
N ALA A 647 43.07 -36.30 -21.24
CA ALA A 647 42.42 -35.16 -21.91
C ALA A 647 43.44 -34.21 -22.59
N GLN A 648 44.68 -34.19 -22.10
CA GLN A 648 45.74 -33.34 -22.66
C GLN A 648 46.23 -33.85 -24.02
N GLN A 649 46.23 -35.17 -24.26
CA GLN A 649 46.67 -35.78 -25.52
C GLN A 649 45.59 -35.72 -26.62
N GLU A 650 44.30 -35.77 -26.29
CA GLU A 650 43.22 -35.56 -27.28
C GLU A 650 43.00 -34.07 -27.60
N ALA A 651 43.32 -33.14 -26.67
CA ALA A 651 43.22 -31.70 -26.91
C ALA A 651 44.24 -31.16 -27.94
N ASP A 652 45.33 -31.90 -28.19
CA ASP A 652 46.34 -31.57 -29.20
C ASP A 652 46.00 -32.14 -30.59
N ALA A 653 44.96 -33.00 -30.70
CA ALA A 653 44.54 -33.61 -31.95
C ALA A 653 43.54 -32.76 -32.77
N GLN A 654 42.92 -31.72 -32.19
CA GLN A 654 41.96 -30.83 -32.89
C GLN A 654 42.09 -29.36 -32.45
N PRO A 655 43.07 -28.60 -32.98
CA PRO A 655 43.35 -27.21 -32.56
C PRO A 655 42.22 -26.21 -32.82
N TRP A 656 41.24 -26.53 -33.69
CA TRP A 656 40.06 -25.69 -33.94
C TRP A 656 39.00 -25.72 -32.83
N ARG A 657 39.06 -26.65 -31.86
CA ARG A 657 38.11 -26.67 -30.72
C ARG A 657 38.35 -25.56 -29.68
N LYS A 658 39.51 -24.89 -29.69
CA LYS A 658 39.89 -23.87 -28.70
C LYS A 658 39.61 -22.43 -29.12
N ASN A 659 39.47 -22.15 -30.41
CA ASN A 659 39.34 -20.78 -30.91
C ASN A 659 37.85 -20.39 -31.09
N PRO A 660 37.42 -19.21 -30.63
CA PRO A 660 36.04 -18.77 -30.85
C PRO A 660 35.72 -18.58 -32.33
N ARG A 661 34.47 -18.87 -32.73
CA ARG A 661 33.94 -18.51 -34.05
C ARG A 661 33.43 -17.08 -33.97
N VAL A 662 33.94 -16.20 -34.82
CA VAL A 662 33.67 -14.76 -34.77
C VAL A 662 32.87 -14.36 -35.99
N VAL A 663 31.83 -13.55 -35.77
CA VAL A 663 31.01 -12.96 -36.82
C VAL A 663 31.53 -11.55 -37.09
N LEU A 664 32.01 -11.32 -38.31
CA LEU A 664 32.54 -10.06 -38.78
C LEU A 664 31.65 -9.49 -39.89
N ARG A 665 31.45 -8.18 -39.89
CA ARG A 665 30.77 -7.45 -40.97
C ARG A 665 31.75 -6.44 -41.57
N GLY A 666 31.82 -6.36 -42.89
CA GLY A 666 32.68 -5.37 -43.55
C GLY A 666 32.26 -3.95 -43.18
N ALA A 667 33.21 -3.05 -42.89
CA ALA A 667 32.87 -1.66 -42.56
C ALA A 667 32.28 -0.86 -43.75
N VAL A 668 32.52 -1.33 -44.98
CA VAL A 668 32.10 -0.69 -46.25
C VAL A 668 31.10 -1.55 -47.02
N ASP A 669 30.96 -2.82 -46.65
CA ASP A 669 30.25 -3.85 -47.42
C ASP A 669 29.43 -4.70 -46.44
N PRO A 670 28.11 -4.82 -46.63
CA PRO A 670 27.20 -5.39 -45.64
C PRO A 670 27.39 -6.90 -45.42
N ASP A 671 28.19 -7.57 -46.26
CA ASP A 671 28.41 -9.01 -46.17
C ASP A 671 29.00 -9.40 -44.82
N THR A 672 28.32 -10.37 -44.19
CA THR A 672 28.68 -10.92 -42.89
C THR A 672 29.43 -12.23 -43.10
N VAL A 673 30.65 -12.32 -42.55
CA VAL A 673 31.52 -13.48 -42.65
C VAL A 673 31.76 -14.10 -41.29
N VAL A 674 31.90 -15.43 -41.25
CA VAL A 674 32.22 -16.15 -40.01
C VAL A 674 33.61 -16.76 -40.13
N VAL A 675 34.47 -16.45 -39.17
CA VAL A 675 35.87 -16.91 -39.17
C VAL A 675 36.27 -17.52 -37.84
N TRP A 676 37.26 -18.41 -37.87
CA TRP A 676 37.94 -18.89 -36.66
C TRP A 676 38.90 -17.82 -36.14
N ALA A 677 38.72 -17.39 -34.89
CA ALA A 677 39.62 -16.43 -34.27
C ALA A 677 41.07 -16.93 -34.27
N THR A 678 42.01 -16.01 -34.52
CA THR A 678 43.41 -16.22 -34.16
C THR A 678 43.57 -16.09 -32.65
N LYS A 679 44.74 -16.48 -32.09
CA LYS A 679 45.02 -16.26 -30.67
C LYS A 679 44.93 -14.79 -30.27
N GLY A 680 45.45 -13.88 -31.11
CA GLY A 680 45.36 -12.44 -30.89
C GLY A 680 43.92 -11.94 -30.89
N LEU A 681 43.10 -12.37 -31.86
CA LEU A 681 41.67 -12.02 -31.87
C LEU A 681 40.95 -12.59 -30.65
N GLY A 682 41.26 -13.82 -30.23
CA GLY A 682 40.72 -14.41 -29.01
C GLY A 682 41.02 -13.57 -27.77
N ALA A 683 42.27 -13.14 -27.60
CA ALA A 683 42.67 -12.31 -26.47
C ALA A 683 41.99 -10.93 -26.47
N ILE A 684 41.80 -10.31 -27.65
CA ILE A 684 41.04 -9.06 -27.79
C ILE A 684 39.59 -9.27 -27.36
N LEU A 685 38.94 -10.36 -27.82
CA LEU A 685 37.56 -10.68 -27.46
C LEU A 685 37.41 -10.96 -25.97
N ASP A 686 38.33 -11.70 -25.35
CA ASP A 686 38.31 -11.96 -23.91
C ASP A 686 38.53 -10.67 -23.10
N GLY A 687 39.41 -9.78 -23.56
CA GLY A 687 39.69 -8.49 -22.91
C GLY A 687 38.53 -7.48 -22.95
N CYS A 688 37.49 -7.75 -23.73
CA CYS A 688 36.28 -6.93 -23.77
C CYS A 688 34.98 -7.75 -23.67
N ALA A 689 35.05 -9.02 -23.23
CA ALA A 689 33.91 -9.92 -23.20
C ALA A 689 32.79 -9.46 -22.24
N ASP A 690 33.14 -8.71 -21.20
CA ASP A 690 32.21 -8.07 -20.26
C ASP A 690 31.36 -6.95 -20.89
N LEU A 691 31.76 -6.47 -22.07
CA LEU A 691 31.02 -5.48 -22.86
C LEU A 691 30.09 -6.13 -23.90
N PHE A 692 30.05 -7.46 -23.95
CA PHE A 692 29.13 -8.24 -24.79
C PHE A 692 27.99 -8.79 -23.94
N GLU A 693 26.78 -8.79 -24.50
CA GLU A 693 25.69 -9.61 -23.98
C GLU A 693 25.95 -11.07 -24.35
N SER A 694 25.45 -12.01 -23.55
CA SER A 694 25.70 -13.43 -23.78
C SER A 694 24.52 -14.33 -23.47
N LYS A 695 24.45 -15.46 -24.17
CA LYS A 695 23.48 -16.53 -23.95
C LYS A 695 24.19 -17.87 -24.03
N THR A 696 24.06 -18.65 -22.97
CA THR A 696 24.60 -20.01 -22.90
C THR A 696 23.55 -21.02 -23.35
N ASP A 697 23.91 -21.83 -24.34
CA ASP A 697 23.17 -23.02 -24.72
C ASP A 697 23.73 -24.21 -23.93
N ASN A 698 23.02 -24.56 -22.86
CA ASN A 698 23.39 -25.65 -21.96
C ASN A 698 23.35 -27.03 -22.66
N ARG A 699 22.59 -27.17 -23.75
CA ARG A 699 22.42 -28.46 -24.46
C ARG A 699 23.66 -28.81 -25.30
N HIS A 700 24.34 -27.80 -25.83
CA HIS A 700 25.53 -27.96 -26.67
C HIS A 700 26.81 -27.47 -26.00
N GLY A 701 26.73 -26.98 -24.76
CA GLY A 701 27.86 -26.46 -24.01
C GLY A 701 28.56 -25.31 -24.74
N ARG A 702 27.80 -24.32 -25.22
CA ARG A 702 28.33 -23.18 -25.99
C ARG A 702 27.74 -21.87 -25.50
N THR A 703 28.56 -20.84 -25.38
CA THR A 703 28.11 -19.47 -25.09
C THR A 703 28.29 -18.60 -26.32
N THR A 704 27.20 -17.95 -26.73
CA THR A 704 27.21 -16.97 -27.81
C THR A 704 27.21 -15.58 -27.19
N TYR A 705 28.09 -14.73 -27.67
CA TYR A 705 28.27 -13.33 -27.29
C TYR A 705 27.88 -12.44 -28.46
N TRP A 706 27.19 -11.33 -28.21
CA TRP A 706 26.91 -10.32 -29.22
C TRP A 706 27.10 -8.92 -28.63
N LEU A 707 27.54 -8.00 -29.49
CA LEU A 707 27.70 -6.61 -29.10
C LEU A 707 26.33 -5.93 -29.22
N PRO A 708 25.77 -5.33 -28.16
CA PRO A 708 24.49 -4.64 -28.28
C PRO A 708 24.61 -3.43 -29.22
N PRO A 709 23.55 -3.08 -29.97
CA PRO A 709 23.56 -1.96 -30.90
C PRO A 709 23.70 -0.61 -30.20
N ALA A 710 24.30 0.34 -30.91
CA ALA A 710 24.87 1.56 -30.34
C ALA A 710 23.89 2.37 -29.48
N GLY A 711 24.35 2.68 -28.26
CA GLY A 711 23.70 3.58 -27.30
C GLY A 711 24.67 3.99 -26.18
N ARG A 712 25.28 3.02 -25.49
CA ARG A 712 26.21 3.26 -24.36
C ARG A 712 27.66 2.82 -24.63
N PHE A 713 27.87 1.95 -25.62
CA PHE A 713 29.17 1.41 -26.02
C PHE A 713 29.40 1.67 -27.52
N ALA A 714 30.65 1.90 -27.91
CA ALA A 714 31.07 2.00 -29.31
C ALA A 714 31.12 0.60 -29.96
N ARG A 715 31.30 0.53 -31.28
CA ARG A 715 31.51 -0.74 -31.99
C ARG A 715 32.94 -1.26 -31.79
N LEU A 716 33.14 -2.58 -31.77
CA LEU A 716 34.48 -3.16 -31.90
C LEU A 716 34.85 -3.25 -33.38
N GLU A 717 35.84 -2.48 -33.80
CA GLU A 717 36.34 -2.44 -35.18
C GLU A 717 37.81 -2.86 -35.21
N ILE A 718 38.12 -3.85 -36.04
CA ILE A 718 39.45 -4.41 -36.21
C ILE A 718 39.91 -4.26 -37.66
N GLU A 719 41.21 -4.12 -37.86
CA GLU A 719 41.86 -4.12 -39.16
C GLU A 719 42.80 -5.31 -39.23
N ILE A 720 42.70 -6.07 -40.32
CA ILE A 720 43.56 -7.24 -40.55
C ILE A 720 44.76 -6.77 -41.37
N GLU A 721 45.95 -6.88 -40.80
CA GLU A 721 47.19 -6.49 -41.47
C GLU A 721 47.67 -7.56 -42.47
N PRO A 722 48.57 -7.19 -43.42
CA PRO A 722 49.13 -8.13 -44.39
C PRO A 722 49.73 -9.37 -43.74
N THR A 723 49.50 -10.52 -44.38
CA THR A 723 50.00 -11.82 -43.92
C THR A 723 51.51 -11.80 -43.80
N ARG A 724 52.02 -12.03 -42.59
CA ARG A 724 53.44 -12.27 -42.34
C ARG A 724 53.69 -13.76 -42.33
N VAL A 725 54.73 -14.20 -43.06
CA VAL A 725 55.09 -15.61 -43.17
C VAL A 725 56.43 -15.83 -42.49
N PHE A 726 56.45 -16.78 -41.56
CA PHE A 726 57.66 -17.21 -40.87
C PHE A 726 57.92 -18.68 -41.17
N GLN A 727 59.19 -19.08 -41.20
CA GLN A 727 59.55 -20.49 -41.19
C GLN A 727 59.70 -20.97 -39.75
N SER A 728 59.00 -22.05 -39.41
CA SER A 728 59.20 -22.75 -38.15
C SER A 728 60.52 -23.54 -38.15
N ARG A 729 60.96 -23.99 -36.96
CA ARG A 729 62.18 -24.81 -36.75
C ARG A 729 62.22 -26.11 -37.60
N ASP A 730 61.07 -26.60 -38.04
CA ASP A 730 60.86 -27.81 -38.84
C ASP A 730 60.64 -27.50 -40.35
N GLY A 731 60.88 -26.27 -40.80
CA GLY A 731 60.80 -25.88 -42.21
C GLY A 731 59.39 -25.60 -42.74
N ARG A 732 58.37 -25.59 -41.87
CA ARG A 732 56.99 -25.27 -42.26
C ARG A 732 56.80 -23.75 -42.31
N GLN A 733 56.15 -23.27 -43.38
CA GLN A 733 55.70 -21.89 -43.44
C GLN A 733 54.47 -21.70 -42.54
N ILE A 734 54.60 -20.81 -41.57
CA ILE A 734 53.52 -20.32 -40.72
C ILE A 734 53.15 -18.93 -41.22
N SER A 735 52.00 -18.81 -41.86
CA SER A 735 51.38 -17.53 -42.21
C SER A 735 50.47 -17.05 -41.07
N TRP A 736 50.56 -15.77 -40.72
CA TRP A 736 49.68 -15.12 -39.75
C TRP A 736 49.41 -13.67 -40.14
N ASN A 737 48.19 -13.23 -39.88
CA ASN A 737 47.77 -11.84 -40.09
C ASN A 737 47.75 -11.13 -38.73
N PRO A 738 48.56 -10.08 -38.53
CA PRO A 738 48.42 -9.19 -37.39
C PRO A 738 47.02 -8.57 -37.38
N ILE A 739 46.50 -8.28 -36.20
CA ILE A 739 45.18 -7.67 -36.04
C ILE A 739 45.37 -6.39 -35.26
N ARG A 740 44.95 -5.27 -35.83
CA ARG A 740 44.96 -3.97 -35.15
C ARG A 740 43.56 -3.63 -34.69
N VAL A 741 43.40 -3.21 -33.45
CA VAL A 741 42.12 -2.68 -32.95
C VAL A 741 42.03 -1.20 -33.36
N VAL A 742 41.02 -0.87 -34.16
CA VAL A 742 40.76 0.48 -34.69
C VAL A 742 39.79 1.24 -33.79
N VAL A 743 38.75 0.56 -33.31
CA VAL A 743 37.76 1.11 -32.37
C VAL A 743 37.47 0.06 -31.31
N ALA A 744 37.47 0.45 -30.05
CA ALA A 744 37.09 -0.40 -28.92
C ALA A 744 35.67 -0.07 -28.45
N PRO A 745 34.90 -1.05 -27.95
CA PRO A 745 33.56 -0.80 -27.40
C PRO A 745 33.54 0.21 -26.26
N ASP A 746 34.61 0.25 -25.48
CA ASP A 746 34.91 1.31 -24.54
C ASP A 746 36.18 2.05 -25.03
N PRO A 747 36.10 3.35 -25.37
CA PRO A 747 37.25 4.13 -25.79
C PRO A 747 38.43 4.09 -24.81
N GLN A 748 38.16 3.95 -23.50
CA GLN A 748 39.21 3.87 -22.48
C GLN A 748 40.03 2.58 -22.58
N ARG A 749 39.48 1.53 -23.18
CA ARG A 749 40.14 0.23 -23.35
C ARG A 749 40.93 0.10 -24.66
N LEU A 750 40.86 1.08 -25.55
CA LEU A 750 41.50 1.01 -26.86
C LEU A 750 43.01 0.71 -26.76
N ALA A 751 43.73 1.45 -25.91
CA ALA A 751 45.16 1.25 -25.71
C ALA A 751 45.50 -0.14 -25.14
N ALA A 752 44.68 -0.65 -24.21
CA ALA A 752 44.86 -1.98 -23.63
C ALA A 752 44.58 -3.10 -24.64
N LEU A 753 43.55 -2.97 -25.46
CA LEU A 753 43.24 -3.95 -26.51
C LEU A 753 44.28 -3.93 -27.64
N GLN A 754 44.82 -2.76 -27.99
CA GLN A 754 45.94 -2.62 -28.92
C GLN A 754 47.20 -3.28 -28.35
N ALA A 755 47.52 -3.04 -27.08
CA ALA A 755 48.63 -3.68 -26.40
C ALA A 755 48.46 -5.20 -26.31
N LEU A 756 47.25 -5.74 -26.09
CA LEU A 756 47.00 -7.19 -26.11
C LEU A 756 47.25 -7.80 -27.51
N ALA A 757 46.89 -7.06 -28.56
CA ALA A 757 47.16 -7.46 -29.93
C ALA A 757 48.67 -7.49 -30.24
N GLU A 758 49.42 -6.51 -29.72
CA GLU A 758 50.88 -6.40 -29.84
C GLU A 758 51.63 -7.39 -28.95
N LYS A 759 51.15 -7.67 -27.73
CA LYS A 759 51.82 -8.53 -26.75
C LYS A 759 51.85 -9.99 -27.17
N GLU A 760 50.83 -10.48 -27.91
CA GLU A 760 50.90 -11.82 -28.52
C GLU A 760 51.74 -11.87 -29.80
N GLN A 761 52.00 -10.71 -30.40
CA GLN A 761 52.99 -10.55 -31.47
C GLN A 761 54.42 -10.62 -30.89
N GLU A 762 54.66 -9.94 -29.76
CA GLU A 762 55.90 -9.99 -29.00
C GLU A 762 56.15 -11.35 -28.32
N TYR A 763 55.13 -12.03 -27.77
CA TYR A 763 55.34 -13.30 -27.03
C TYR A 763 55.87 -14.43 -27.94
N LYS A 764 55.56 -14.41 -29.25
CA LYS A 764 56.17 -15.34 -30.22
C LYS A 764 57.55 -14.91 -30.71
N GLU A 765 57.80 -13.60 -30.87
CA GLU A 765 59.11 -13.06 -31.22
C GLU A 765 60.12 -13.19 -30.06
N ALA A 766 59.66 -13.04 -28.81
CA ALA A 766 60.43 -13.20 -27.58
C ALA A 766 60.72 -14.67 -27.24
N LYS A 767 59.84 -15.61 -27.59
CA LYS A 767 60.11 -17.05 -27.42
C LYS A 767 61.26 -17.56 -28.31
N GLN A 768 61.67 -16.79 -29.32
CA GLN A 768 62.89 -17.05 -30.09
C GLN A 768 64.14 -16.36 -29.53
N ARG A 769 64.02 -15.33 -28.68
CA ARG A 769 65.14 -14.49 -28.18
C ARG A 769 65.75 -14.92 -26.83
N ALA A 770 65.19 -15.89 -26.11
CA ALA A 770 65.55 -16.19 -24.72
C ALA A 770 66.50 -17.39 -24.47
N ILE A 771 67.09 -18.01 -25.51
CA ILE A 771 67.90 -19.23 -25.35
C ILE A 771 69.34 -18.96 -25.83
N LEU A 772 70.35 -19.49 -25.13
CA LEU A 772 71.74 -19.50 -25.60
C LEU A 772 71.86 -20.37 -26.85
N LEU A 773 72.33 -19.81 -27.98
CA LEU A 773 72.34 -20.50 -29.27
C LEU A 773 73.75 -20.89 -29.73
N GLU A 774 73.91 -22.11 -30.25
CA GLU A 774 75.13 -22.51 -30.96
C GLU A 774 75.13 -21.91 -32.37
N ALA A 775 76.23 -21.25 -32.75
CA ALA A 775 76.42 -20.56 -34.01
C ALA A 775 77.65 -21.09 -34.77
N PRO A 776 77.73 -20.93 -36.10
CA PRO A 776 78.93 -21.26 -36.86
C PRO A 776 80.10 -20.37 -36.44
N ALA A 777 81.28 -20.98 -36.30
CA ALA A 777 82.48 -20.26 -35.85
C ALA A 777 83.00 -19.30 -36.94
N PRO A 778 83.23 -18.01 -36.62
CA PRO A 778 83.89 -17.07 -37.52
C PRO A 778 85.33 -17.48 -37.82
N LYS A 779 85.91 -16.93 -38.89
CA LYS A 779 87.31 -17.19 -39.26
C LYS A 779 88.23 -16.66 -38.14
N PRO A 780 89.42 -17.26 -37.93
CA PRO A 780 90.32 -16.84 -36.84
C PRO A 780 90.70 -15.35 -36.87
N MET A 781 90.76 -14.73 -38.06
CA MET A 781 91.07 -13.29 -38.20
C MET A 781 89.92 -12.37 -37.75
N ASP A 782 88.70 -12.89 -37.68
CA ASP A 782 87.49 -12.17 -37.29
C ASP A 782 87.12 -12.45 -35.81
N THR A 783 88.09 -12.93 -35.02
CA THR A 783 87.91 -13.22 -33.59
C THR A 783 88.82 -12.38 -32.74
N THR A 784 88.30 -11.93 -31.60
CA THR A 784 89.02 -11.11 -30.64
C THR A 784 89.47 -11.98 -29.48
N LYS A 785 90.70 -11.81 -29.00
CA LYS A 785 91.09 -12.49 -27.75
C LYS A 785 90.47 -11.75 -26.58
N ALA A 786 90.05 -12.47 -25.55
CA ALA A 786 89.49 -11.88 -24.33
C ALA A 786 90.40 -10.81 -23.69
N ILE A 787 91.72 -10.92 -23.93
CA ILE A 787 92.74 -9.99 -23.44
C ILE A 787 92.71 -8.63 -24.17
N ASP A 788 92.14 -8.61 -25.37
CA ASP A 788 92.04 -7.45 -26.24
C ASP A 788 90.70 -6.70 -26.04
N LEU A 789 89.75 -7.27 -25.30
CA LEU A 789 88.51 -6.60 -24.89
C LEU A 789 88.69 -5.73 -23.63
N PRO A 790 87.91 -4.65 -23.44
CA PRO A 790 87.88 -3.87 -22.19
C PRO A 790 87.41 -4.71 -20.99
N PRO A 791 87.81 -4.37 -19.75
CA PRO A 791 87.28 -5.04 -18.56
C PRO A 791 85.86 -4.52 -18.30
N GLY A 792 84.99 -5.38 -17.80
CA GLY A 792 83.59 -5.06 -17.57
C GLY A 792 82.69 -6.28 -17.65
N GLU A 793 81.39 -6.02 -17.52
CA GLU A 793 80.34 -7.02 -17.63
C GLU A 793 79.84 -7.13 -19.07
N TYR A 794 79.52 -8.36 -19.47
CA TYR A 794 79.08 -8.72 -20.80
C TYR A 794 77.97 -9.76 -20.71
N ILE A 795 77.04 -9.71 -21.67
CA ILE A 795 76.06 -10.77 -21.89
C ILE A 795 76.42 -11.56 -23.15
N CYS A 796 76.19 -12.87 -23.10
CA CYS A 796 76.46 -13.79 -24.20
C CYS A 796 75.19 -14.58 -24.52
N ARG A 797 74.67 -14.38 -25.74
CA ARG A 797 73.47 -15.08 -26.25
C ARG A 797 73.80 -16.13 -27.29
N ARG A 798 75.04 -16.18 -27.78
CA ARG A 798 75.52 -17.14 -28.78
C ARG A 798 76.91 -17.67 -28.43
N TYR A 799 77.19 -18.92 -28.76
CA TYR A 799 78.53 -19.50 -28.67
C TYR A 799 78.87 -20.32 -29.92
N ALA A 800 80.15 -20.61 -30.14
CA ALA A 800 80.60 -21.51 -31.20
C ALA A 800 81.77 -22.38 -30.74
N SER A 801 81.91 -23.58 -31.33
CA SER A 801 83.08 -24.45 -31.12
C SER A 801 83.91 -24.48 -32.39
N THR A 802 85.24 -24.36 -32.26
CA THR A 802 86.17 -24.35 -33.40
C THR A 802 87.53 -24.90 -33.03
N THR A 803 88.45 -24.99 -33.99
CA THR A 803 89.82 -25.44 -33.77
C THR A 803 90.78 -24.40 -34.32
N PHE A 804 91.60 -23.79 -33.46
CA PHE A 804 92.64 -22.84 -33.87
C PHE A 804 94.02 -23.47 -33.68
N ARG A 805 94.80 -23.55 -34.78
CA ARG A 805 96.17 -24.13 -34.80
C ARG A 805 96.23 -25.52 -34.13
N GLY A 806 95.24 -26.38 -34.41
CA GLY A 806 95.16 -27.74 -33.89
C GLY A 806 94.60 -27.89 -32.47
N ALA A 807 94.28 -26.80 -31.77
CA ALA A 807 93.67 -26.84 -30.43
C ALA A 807 92.18 -26.47 -30.49
N PRO A 808 91.28 -27.22 -29.81
CA PRO A 808 89.87 -26.87 -29.71
C PRO A 808 89.70 -25.56 -28.92
N ARG A 809 88.75 -24.73 -29.35
CA ARG A 809 88.43 -23.41 -28.81
C ARG A 809 86.92 -23.25 -28.71
N THR A 810 86.46 -22.60 -27.64
CA THR A 810 85.08 -22.16 -27.49
C THR A 810 85.04 -20.64 -27.61
N LEU A 811 84.21 -20.15 -28.54
CA LEU A 811 83.98 -18.73 -28.78
C LEU A 811 82.67 -18.32 -28.12
N LEU A 812 82.70 -17.24 -27.33
CA LEU A 812 81.51 -16.58 -26.80
C LEU A 812 81.28 -15.26 -27.54
N PHE A 813 80.06 -14.99 -27.96
CA PHE A 813 79.70 -13.74 -28.63
C PHE A 813 79.28 -12.73 -27.55
N LEU A 814 80.23 -11.89 -27.13
CA LEU A 814 80.08 -11.00 -25.97
C LEU A 814 79.55 -9.63 -26.39
N VAL A 815 78.61 -9.10 -25.61
CA VAL A 815 78.04 -7.76 -25.75
C VAL A 815 78.17 -7.01 -24.42
N PRO A 816 78.81 -5.82 -24.36
CA PRO A 816 79.04 -5.11 -23.10
C PRO A 816 77.73 -4.63 -22.47
N THR A 817 77.60 -4.75 -21.15
CA THR A 817 76.42 -4.31 -20.38
C THR A 817 76.70 -3.03 -19.59
N GLY A 818 75.67 -2.21 -19.41
CA GLY A 818 75.71 -0.97 -18.63
C GLY A 818 75.44 -1.21 -17.15
N GLU A 819 75.49 -0.16 -16.32
CA GLU A 819 75.26 -0.24 -14.86
C GLU A 819 73.88 -0.78 -14.47
N ASN A 820 72.92 -0.81 -15.40
CA ASN A 820 71.57 -1.35 -15.24
C ASN A 820 71.42 -2.81 -15.73
N GLY A 821 72.50 -3.47 -16.15
CA GLY A 821 72.49 -4.85 -16.66
C GLY A 821 72.00 -5.00 -18.11
N GLU A 822 71.62 -3.90 -18.77
CA GLU A 822 71.18 -3.90 -20.17
C GLU A 822 72.38 -3.79 -21.14
N PRO A 823 72.32 -4.39 -22.35
CA PRO A 823 73.34 -4.22 -23.37
C PRO A 823 73.52 -2.75 -23.75
N THR A 824 74.78 -2.28 -23.74
CA THR A 824 75.12 -0.91 -24.17
C THR A 824 75.17 -0.77 -25.69
N THR A 825 75.23 -1.88 -26.41
CA THR A 825 75.28 -1.95 -27.88
C THR A 825 74.64 -3.26 -28.36
N ASP A 826 74.23 -3.34 -29.62
CA ASP A 826 73.81 -4.61 -30.25
C ASP A 826 74.95 -5.35 -30.96
N ILE A 827 76.18 -4.86 -30.88
CA ILE A 827 77.34 -5.42 -31.56
C ILE A 827 77.90 -6.59 -30.73
N GLU A 828 77.77 -7.81 -31.26
CA GLU A 828 78.36 -9.02 -30.72
C GLU A 828 79.85 -9.15 -31.11
N THR A 829 80.73 -9.31 -30.13
CA THR A 829 82.17 -9.55 -30.38
C THR A 829 82.51 -11.03 -30.16
N PRO A 830 82.90 -11.79 -31.21
CA PRO A 830 83.30 -13.18 -31.06
C PRO A 830 84.63 -13.27 -30.32
N THR A 831 84.59 -13.86 -29.12
CA THR A 831 85.68 -13.77 -28.14
C THR A 831 86.14 -15.16 -27.71
N TYR A 832 87.47 -15.37 -27.70
CA TYR A 832 88.10 -16.57 -27.12
C TYR A 832 89.22 -16.20 -26.16
N GLY A 833 89.55 -17.09 -25.24
CA GLY A 833 90.68 -16.89 -24.34
C GLY A 833 90.83 -18.04 -23.37
N HIS A 834 92.06 -18.26 -22.88
CA HIS A 834 92.38 -19.36 -21.99
C HIS A 834 91.51 -19.37 -20.71
N PHE A 835 91.28 -18.21 -20.10
CA PHE A 835 90.46 -18.09 -18.89
C PHE A 835 88.95 -18.25 -19.16
N LEU A 836 88.44 -17.76 -20.29
CA LEU A 836 87.05 -18.03 -20.70
C LEU A 836 86.80 -19.52 -20.94
N GLU A 837 87.75 -20.20 -21.58
CA GLU A 837 87.67 -21.66 -21.80
C GLU A 837 87.70 -22.43 -20.48
N LYS A 838 88.47 -21.96 -19.49
CA LYS A 838 88.51 -22.56 -18.16
C LYS A 838 87.16 -22.40 -17.46
N GLU A 839 86.56 -21.22 -17.48
CA GLU A 839 85.24 -20.97 -16.87
C GLU A 839 84.12 -21.74 -17.55
N VAL A 840 84.11 -21.78 -18.88
CA VAL A 840 83.19 -22.65 -19.64
C VAL A 840 83.40 -24.12 -19.27
N GLY A 841 84.65 -24.55 -19.07
CA GLY A 841 84.99 -25.88 -18.54
C GLY A 841 84.40 -26.12 -17.14
N THR A 842 84.51 -25.15 -16.23
CA THR A 842 83.90 -25.20 -14.89
C THR A 842 82.38 -25.32 -14.94
N LEU A 843 81.73 -24.70 -15.94
CA LEU A 843 80.29 -24.84 -16.18
C LEU A 843 79.89 -26.21 -16.75
N GLY A 844 80.84 -27.08 -17.11
CA GLY A 844 80.59 -28.39 -17.72
C GLY A 844 80.86 -28.44 -19.23
N GLY A 845 81.54 -27.42 -19.77
CA GLY A 845 81.98 -27.36 -21.17
C GLY A 845 80.86 -27.09 -22.17
N VAL A 846 81.13 -27.36 -23.44
CA VAL A 846 80.20 -27.11 -24.56
C VAL A 846 78.86 -27.84 -24.37
N GLU A 847 78.83 -29.02 -23.74
CA GLU A 847 77.57 -29.72 -23.51
C GLU A 847 76.68 -29.08 -22.44
N ALA A 848 77.27 -28.39 -21.46
CA ALA A 848 76.50 -27.59 -20.52
C ALA A 848 75.93 -26.34 -21.21
N LEU A 849 76.71 -25.70 -22.09
CA LEU A 849 76.25 -24.57 -22.89
C LEU A 849 75.09 -24.97 -23.82
N ARG A 850 75.15 -26.14 -24.45
CA ARG A 850 74.08 -26.66 -25.32
C ARG A 850 72.77 -26.93 -24.55
N LYS A 851 72.87 -27.24 -23.25
CA LYS A 851 71.72 -27.49 -22.37
C LYS A 851 71.21 -26.23 -21.68
N ALA A 852 71.99 -25.14 -21.67
CA ALA A 852 71.62 -23.89 -21.01
C ALA A 852 70.40 -23.26 -21.68
N ARG A 853 69.38 -22.93 -20.88
CA ARG A 853 68.13 -22.31 -21.35
C ARG A 853 68.08 -20.80 -21.13
N ALA A 854 69.17 -20.20 -20.67
CA ALA A 854 69.31 -18.78 -20.42
C ALA A 854 70.67 -18.27 -20.98
N PRO A 855 70.80 -16.96 -21.29
CA PRO A 855 72.06 -16.33 -21.67
C PRO A 855 73.16 -16.52 -20.61
N LEU A 856 74.41 -16.31 -20.99
CA LEU A 856 75.51 -16.27 -20.02
C LEU A 856 75.84 -14.83 -19.64
N LEU A 857 76.06 -14.58 -18.36
CA LEU A 857 76.68 -13.37 -17.85
C LEU A 857 78.18 -13.62 -17.72
N CYS A 858 78.98 -12.75 -18.33
CA CYS A 858 80.43 -12.85 -18.40
C CYS A 858 81.07 -11.58 -17.81
N ASN A 859 81.92 -11.71 -16.80
CA ASN A 859 82.67 -10.59 -16.25
C ASN A 859 84.17 -10.77 -16.53
N LEU A 860 84.80 -9.75 -17.13
CA LEU A 860 86.22 -9.73 -17.47
C LEU A 860 86.98 -8.74 -16.56
N GLY A 861 87.83 -9.23 -15.65
CA GLY A 861 88.57 -8.45 -14.65
C GLY A 861 90.09 -8.38 -14.87
N ALA A 862 90.80 -7.37 -14.34
CA ALA A 862 92.25 -7.20 -14.56
C ALA A 862 93.13 -7.81 -13.44
N GLU A 863 94.15 -8.61 -13.78
CA GLU A 863 95.15 -9.12 -12.81
C GLU A 863 96.60 -8.97 -13.36
N ARG A 864 97.60 -8.74 -12.47
CA ARG A 864 99.03 -8.61 -12.82
C ARG A 864 99.81 -9.80 -12.29
N THR A 865 100.39 -10.62 -13.17
CA THR A 865 101.15 -11.81 -12.75
C THR A 865 102.67 -11.62 -12.69
N THR A 866 103.26 -10.55 -13.28
CA THR A 866 104.62 -10.02 -12.98
C THR A 866 104.80 -8.57 -13.49
N PRO A 867 105.81 -7.79 -13.02
CA PRO A 867 105.96 -6.36 -13.36
C PRO A 867 106.22 -6.03 -14.84
N GLN A 868 106.68 -6.98 -15.68
CA GLN A 868 107.18 -6.70 -17.04
C GLN A 868 106.51 -7.48 -18.18
N LYS A 869 105.47 -8.29 -17.94
CA LYS A 869 104.65 -8.89 -19.02
C LYS A 869 103.16 -8.83 -18.68
N LYS A 870 102.38 -8.05 -19.43
CA LYS A 870 100.92 -8.00 -19.36
C LYS A 870 100.30 -9.12 -20.21
N LYS A 871 99.85 -10.20 -19.56
CA LYS A 871 98.88 -11.22 -20.04
C LYS A 871 98.37 -11.93 -18.77
N ASP A 872 97.11 -11.94 -18.33
CA ASP A 872 95.78 -11.86 -18.96
C ASP A 872 94.71 -11.41 -17.92
N ARG A 873 93.44 -11.33 -18.31
CA ARG A 873 92.29 -10.98 -17.45
C ARG A 873 91.57 -12.21 -16.87
N LEU A 874 91.19 -12.15 -15.59
CA LEU A 874 90.27 -13.09 -14.94
C LEU A 874 88.94 -13.04 -15.69
N ALA A 875 88.35 -14.21 -15.96
CA ALA A 875 86.99 -14.31 -16.46
C ALA A 875 86.14 -15.01 -15.41
N SER A 876 84.88 -14.60 -15.27
CA SER A 876 83.85 -15.36 -14.57
C SER A 876 82.66 -15.49 -15.50
N VAL A 877 82.12 -16.70 -15.64
CA VAL A 877 80.95 -16.97 -16.48
C VAL A 877 79.89 -17.67 -15.65
N ALA A 878 78.68 -17.12 -15.65
CA ALA A 878 77.51 -17.70 -14.99
C ALA A 878 76.33 -17.75 -15.96
N VAL A 879 75.40 -18.69 -15.73
CA VAL A 879 74.11 -18.69 -16.43
C VAL A 879 73.23 -17.63 -15.78
N ALA A 880 72.65 -16.74 -16.60
CA ALA A 880 71.81 -15.62 -16.17
C ALA A 880 70.56 -16.06 -15.42
#